data_AF-A0A934S413-F1
#
_entry.id   AF-A0A934S413-F1
#
_cell.length_a   1.000
_cell.length_b   1.000
_cell.length_c   1.000
_cell.angle_alpha   90.00
_cell.angle_beta   90.00
_cell.angle_gamma   90.00
#
_symmetry.space_group_name_H-M   'P 1'
#
loop_
_entity.id
_entity.type
_entity.pdbx_description
1 polymer ?
#
loop_
_entity_poly.entity_id
_entity_poly.type
_entity_poly.pdbx_seq_one_letter_code
_entity_poly.pdbx_strand_id
1 'polypeptide(L)'
;MNEHPSKLISTAIGQFGGDVEAEMAATALLTKTSQQPYPHADGEDRLISRWQRQDQKKYPGLWKTVLYAIASLLFLAIALDQGITVSKWYGELQRYFDYSISGLPSDPPNFDLLDFSSLDSKQRLIVGDPNSSPLENAERRWRSEPDNRVFFASYLREYFGKYKRLPEQFEIEVERIDPKNSMYTYLVAGMVAKGSVDRDRLGSHADTVWKVLDQGKVTQAAELFHQAAQLPEYQTYQSEMSAMIQPLLPDGTLLERQLSFEYLFSRSFFLKEQIDLSRVIAVRASQLADAGDREGVQQLIDDFDAYSMKLVDDPERNLLTQLVISICIKDGVDSLEAAARQLGLEDANRLERSKVLLAQLSEARTRRGMPSSSTQWKASLSFENVGPWLLSYPSPHSLEFTDQLLEPDRMQEHWLAWEIASLAGAMLMGGIIGLLLLFRFRISRTVLKIAVRVDRLLTAVDWCWILVGGVLVPFLVVQGISNFSPFAGLEWGLRGTYFLPAGQFLALLLMILCVPVLIARWRITKRAGRMGIGSKRSILGWLAVVGLLAFLPVMGWLSPREHQLLDYLPIAYVLGGGIVLWLVVTSFRSIFGNAKDLVLRQTIVRALVPAYALGVILLLASVPVFHSAALRWFRKDELSRPYRGSTWYEYQISNAFLEDLRDALAPLRARD
;
A
#
# COMPACT_ATOMS: atom_id res chain seq x y z
N MET A 1 15.41 -34.05 65.74
CA MET A 1 15.03 -35.18 64.88
C MET A 1 15.16 -34.73 63.44
N ASN A 2 16.21 -35.18 62.75
CA ASN A 2 16.43 -34.87 61.34
C ASN A 2 15.54 -35.79 60.51
N GLU A 3 14.39 -35.29 60.06
CA GLU A 3 13.61 -35.99 59.04
C GLU A 3 14.50 -36.13 57.80
N HIS A 4 14.78 -37.37 57.40
CA HIS A 4 15.48 -37.65 56.15
C HIS A 4 14.71 -36.95 55.01
N PRO A 5 15.38 -36.12 54.17
CA PRO A 5 14.73 -35.53 53.02
C PRO A 5 14.11 -36.66 52.19
N SER A 6 12.86 -36.47 51.76
CA SER A 6 12.15 -37.50 50.99
C SER A 6 13.03 -37.99 49.83
N LYS A 7 12.95 -39.29 49.50
CA LYS A 7 13.74 -39.90 48.40
C LYS A 7 13.65 -39.11 47.09
N LEU A 8 12.55 -38.38 46.91
CA LEU A 8 12.30 -37.45 45.82
C LEU A 8 13.25 -36.24 45.81
N ILE A 9 13.46 -35.59 46.95
CA ILE A 9 14.34 -34.41 47.10
C ILE A 9 15.80 -34.82 46.90
N SER A 10 16.24 -35.92 47.51
CA SER A 10 17.61 -36.42 47.33
C SER A 10 17.89 -36.82 45.88
N THR A 11 16.93 -37.45 45.20
CA THR A 11 17.05 -37.74 43.76
C THR A 11 17.14 -36.46 42.93
N ALA A 12 16.36 -35.43 43.23
CA ALA A 12 16.40 -34.15 42.50
C ALA A 12 17.77 -33.45 42.62
N ILE A 13 18.44 -33.63 43.76
CA ILE A 13 19.70 -32.96 44.13
C ILE A 13 20.94 -33.75 43.67
N GLY A 14 20.84 -35.04 43.35
CA GLY A 14 21.99 -35.84 42.89
C GLY A 14 22.74 -35.36 41.63
N GLN A 15 22.28 -34.29 40.98
CA GLN A 15 22.96 -33.63 39.84
C GLN A 15 24.00 -32.57 40.26
N PHE A 16 24.10 -32.24 41.54
CA PHE A 16 25.04 -31.24 42.05
C PHE A 16 26.46 -31.81 42.26
N GLY A 17 26.64 -33.13 42.17
CA GLY A 17 27.95 -33.75 42.05
C GLY A 17 28.85 -33.59 43.28
N GLY A 18 28.28 -33.49 44.48
CA GLY A 18 29.02 -33.34 45.73
C GLY A 18 29.32 -31.90 46.14
N ASP A 19 28.79 -30.90 45.44
CA ASP A 19 28.81 -29.49 45.88
C ASP A 19 27.86 -29.29 47.07
N VAL A 20 28.39 -29.49 48.29
CA VAL A 20 27.63 -29.50 49.55
C VAL A 20 26.83 -28.21 49.74
N GLU A 21 27.37 -27.05 49.38
CA GLU A 21 26.67 -25.76 49.51
C GLU A 21 25.48 -25.66 48.56
N ALA A 22 25.66 -26.08 47.30
CA ALA A 22 24.58 -26.08 46.33
C ALA A 22 23.50 -27.14 46.67
N GLU A 23 23.90 -28.29 47.23
CA GLU A 23 22.99 -29.34 47.70
C GLU A 23 22.18 -28.89 48.90
N MET A 24 22.81 -28.23 49.89
CA MET A 24 22.12 -27.64 51.04
C MET A 24 21.14 -26.53 50.61
N ALA A 25 21.57 -25.63 49.71
CA ALA A 25 20.71 -24.58 49.17
C ALA A 25 19.52 -25.13 48.37
N ALA A 26 19.74 -26.16 47.55
CA ALA A 26 18.69 -26.85 46.80
C ALA A 26 17.72 -27.58 47.72
N THR A 27 18.22 -28.24 48.77
CA THR A 27 17.41 -28.92 49.79
C THR A 27 16.54 -27.92 50.52
N ALA A 28 17.13 -26.83 51.03
CA ALA A 28 16.39 -25.77 51.73
C ALA A 28 15.29 -25.15 50.85
N LEU A 29 15.59 -24.93 49.56
CA LEU A 29 14.62 -24.41 48.59
C LEU A 29 13.46 -25.40 48.36
N LEU A 30 13.76 -26.67 48.07
CA LEU A 30 12.75 -27.69 47.79
C LEU A 30 11.90 -28.00 49.02
N THR A 31 12.50 -28.13 50.21
CA THR A 31 11.79 -28.35 51.48
C THR A 31 10.86 -27.17 51.82
N LYS A 32 11.30 -25.93 51.57
CA LYS A 32 10.45 -24.73 51.74
C LYS A 32 9.27 -24.69 50.76
N THR A 33 9.39 -25.38 49.63
CA THR A 33 8.36 -25.45 48.58
C THR A 33 7.43 -26.65 48.77
N SER A 34 7.90 -27.73 49.39
CA SER A 34 7.17 -29.00 49.57
C SER A 34 6.27 -29.08 50.82
N GLN A 35 6.06 -27.98 51.55
CA GLN A 35 5.27 -27.94 52.81
C GLN A 35 3.76 -28.24 52.66
N GLN A 36 3.30 -28.78 51.53
CA GLN A 36 1.92 -29.26 51.37
C GLN A 36 1.87 -30.77 51.64
N PRO A 37 1.03 -31.26 52.57
CA PRO A 37 0.95 -32.69 52.90
C PRO A 37 0.39 -33.50 51.72
N TYR A 38 1.03 -34.64 51.41
CA TYR A 38 0.67 -35.52 50.29
C TYR A 38 0.06 -36.86 50.76
N PRO A 39 -1.00 -37.35 50.10
CA PRO A 39 -1.72 -38.53 50.58
C PRO A 39 -1.28 -39.91 50.02
N HIS A 40 -0.38 -40.06 49.04
CA HIS A 40 -0.06 -41.39 48.46
C HIS A 40 1.39 -41.58 47.95
N ALA A 41 2.02 -42.71 48.33
CA ALA A 41 3.43 -43.06 48.08
C ALA A 41 3.75 -43.55 46.63
N ASP A 42 2.80 -44.21 45.94
CA ASP A 42 3.02 -44.82 44.61
C ASP A 42 3.40 -43.83 43.48
N GLY A 43 3.21 -42.54 43.74
CA GLY A 43 3.51 -41.47 42.80
C GLY A 43 4.98 -41.05 42.74
N GLU A 44 5.76 -41.28 43.81
CA GLU A 44 7.15 -40.82 43.95
C GLU A 44 8.12 -41.72 43.19
N ASP A 45 7.99 -43.04 43.31
CA ASP A 45 8.87 -44.02 42.62
C ASP A 45 8.78 -43.92 41.10
N ARG A 46 7.58 -43.59 40.58
CA ARG A 46 7.37 -43.33 39.14
C ARG A 46 8.07 -42.05 38.66
N LEU A 47 8.29 -41.07 39.52
CA LEU A 47 9.01 -39.84 39.18
C LEU A 47 10.52 -40.06 39.23
N ILE A 48 11.00 -40.75 40.27
CA ILE A 48 12.41 -41.11 40.47
C ILE A 48 12.91 -41.97 39.29
N SER A 49 12.19 -43.04 38.95
CA SER A 49 12.55 -43.92 37.82
C SER A 49 12.58 -43.18 36.47
N ARG A 50 11.74 -42.16 36.29
CA ARG A 50 11.76 -41.34 35.06
C ARG A 50 12.97 -40.44 34.97
N TRP A 51 13.37 -39.81 36.07
CA TRP A 51 14.61 -39.02 36.08
C TRP A 51 15.81 -39.90 35.76
N GLN A 52 15.92 -41.07 36.39
CA GLN A 52 16.99 -42.02 36.11
C GLN A 52 17.04 -42.42 34.62
N ARG A 53 15.89 -42.72 34.00
CA ARG A 53 15.80 -43.02 32.55
C ARG A 53 16.22 -41.84 31.67
N GLN A 54 15.90 -40.60 32.05
CA GLN A 54 16.29 -39.42 31.28
C GLN A 54 17.76 -39.06 31.47
N ASP A 55 18.32 -39.29 32.66
CA ASP A 55 19.73 -39.05 32.98
C ASP A 55 20.64 -40.07 32.26
N GLN A 56 20.12 -41.25 31.92
CA GLN A 56 20.80 -42.25 31.08
C GLN A 56 20.89 -41.87 29.59
N LYS A 57 20.14 -40.86 29.11
CA LYS A 57 20.22 -40.46 27.70
C LYS A 57 21.49 -39.64 27.45
N LYS A 58 22.25 -40.02 26.42
CA LYS A 58 23.49 -39.33 26.00
C LYS A 58 23.27 -37.86 25.62
N TYR A 59 22.11 -37.53 25.02
CA TYR A 59 21.78 -36.17 24.58
C TYR A 59 20.30 -35.81 24.82
N PRO A 60 19.88 -35.52 26.07
CA PRO A 60 18.46 -35.34 26.43
C PRO A 60 17.81 -34.06 25.87
N GLY A 61 18.57 -33.21 25.17
CA GLY A 61 18.11 -31.92 24.63
C GLY A 61 18.48 -31.65 23.17
N LEU A 62 19.02 -32.63 22.43
CA LEU A 62 19.51 -32.42 21.06
C LEU A 62 18.43 -31.83 20.14
N TRP A 63 17.19 -32.31 20.24
CA TRP A 63 16.07 -31.84 19.43
C TRP A 63 15.75 -30.35 19.65
N LYS A 64 15.93 -29.82 20.86
CA LYS A 64 15.73 -28.38 21.14
C LYS A 64 16.79 -27.55 20.40
N THR A 65 18.04 -28.01 20.44
CA THR A 65 19.15 -27.38 19.70
C THR A 65 18.93 -27.41 18.20
N VAL A 66 18.45 -28.54 17.66
CA VAL A 66 18.09 -28.65 16.24
C VAL A 66 16.99 -27.65 15.87
N LEU A 67 15.96 -27.51 16.71
CA LEU A 67 14.87 -26.55 16.47
C LEU A 67 15.39 -25.10 16.45
N TYR A 68 16.32 -24.74 17.34
CA TYR A 68 16.95 -23.42 17.31
C TYR A 68 17.80 -23.21 16.07
N ALA A 69 18.60 -24.21 15.68
CA ALA A 69 19.41 -24.12 14.47
C ALA A 69 18.52 -23.88 13.24
N ILE A 70 17.40 -24.61 13.12
CA ILE A 70 16.43 -24.40 12.03
C ILE A 70 15.83 -23.00 12.09
N ALA A 71 15.35 -22.55 13.25
CA ALA A 71 14.77 -21.21 13.39
C ALA A 71 15.78 -20.11 13.04
N SER A 72 17.03 -20.21 13.51
CA SER A 72 18.09 -19.26 13.21
C SER A 72 18.51 -19.27 11.74
N LEU A 73 18.60 -20.46 11.12
CA LEU A 73 18.93 -20.58 9.70
C LEU A 73 17.82 -20.02 8.81
N LEU A 74 16.55 -20.30 9.13
CA LEU A 74 15.41 -19.72 8.41
C LEU A 74 15.35 -18.20 8.59
N PHE A 75 15.55 -17.71 9.81
CA PHE A 75 15.58 -16.28 10.08
C PHE A 75 16.70 -15.60 9.31
N LEU A 76 17.91 -16.17 9.29
CA LEU A 76 19.03 -15.64 8.54
C LEU A 76 18.78 -15.70 7.02
N ALA A 77 18.25 -16.81 6.50
CA ALA A 77 17.92 -16.95 5.09
C ALA A 77 16.91 -15.90 4.63
N ILE A 78 15.83 -15.73 5.39
CA ILE A 78 14.78 -14.74 5.08
C ILE A 78 15.29 -13.31 5.33
N ALA A 79 16.10 -13.06 6.36
CA ALA A 79 16.68 -11.74 6.58
C ALA A 79 17.66 -11.35 5.47
N LEU A 80 18.40 -12.29 4.89
CA LEU A 80 19.29 -12.04 3.75
C LEU A 80 18.51 -11.83 2.45
N ASP A 81 17.49 -12.64 2.20
CA ASP A 81 16.63 -12.57 1.01
C ASP A 81 15.72 -11.32 1.02
N GLN A 82 15.04 -11.09 2.15
CA GLN A 82 14.03 -10.05 2.31
C GLN A 82 14.58 -8.76 2.92
N GLY A 83 15.71 -8.77 3.62
CA GLY A 83 16.23 -7.56 4.29
C GLY A 83 16.51 -6.42 3.30
N ILE A 84 17.04 -6.75 2.12
CA ILE A 84 17.28 -5.79 1.05
C ILE A 84 15.93 -5.32 0.46
N THR A 85 15.05 -6.26 0.12
CA THR A 85 13.73 -5.97 -0.45
C THR A 85 12.86 -5.12 0.47
N VAL A 86 12.75 -5.49 1.75
CA VAL A 86 11.99 -4.77 2.78
C VAL A 86 12.58 -3.40 3.05
N SER A 87 13.91 -3.23 3.07
CA SER A 87 14.51 -1.90 3.26
C SER A 87 14.17 -0.95 2.11
N LYS A 88 14.19 -1.47 0.87
CA LYS A 88 13.78 -0.72 -0.33
C LYS A 88 12.28 -0.41 -0.30
N TRP A 89 11.46 -1.41 0.03
CA TRP A 89 10.01 -1.28 0.17
C TRP A 89 9.63 -0.27 1.26
N TYR A 90 10.34 -0.26 2.39
CA TYR A 90 10.05 0.65 3.50
C TYR A 90 10.35 2.11 3.15
N GLY A 91 11.47 2.39 2.46
CA GLY A 91 11.78 3.74 2.00
C GLY A 91 10.71 4.29 1.05
N GLU A 92 10.22 3.43 0.14
CA GLU A 92 9.18 3.80 -0.83
C GLU A 92 7.79 3.89 -0.20
N LEU A 93 7.43 2.97 0.69
CA LEU A 93 6.21 3.06 1.51
C LEU A 93 6.19 4.31 2.37
N GLN A 94 7.32 4.69 2.97
CA GLN A 94 7.40 5.89 3.79
C GLN A 94 7.21 7.14 2.94
N ARG A 95 7.88 7.25 1.79
CA ARG A 95 7.67 8.31 0.80
C ARG A 95 6.20 8.40 0.37
N TYR A 96 5.57 7.24 0.23
CA TYR A 96 4.17 7.12 -0.13
C TYR A 96 3.21 7.55 0.99
N PHE A 97 3.45 7.12 2.24
CA PHE A 97 2.69 7.60 3.40
C PHE A 97 2.84 9.11 3.58
N ASP A 98 4.05 9.65 3.36
CA ASP A 98 4.30 11.08 3.40
C ASP A 98 3.50 11.81 2.30
N TYR A 99 3.40 11.26 1.09
CA TYR A 99 2.54 11.82 0.02
C TYR A 99 1.05 11.81 0.40
N SER A 100 0.54 10.69 0.92
CA SER A 100 -0.86 10.56 1.36
C SER A 100 -1.23 11.55 2.48
N ILE A 101 -0.30 11.80 3.41
CA ILE A 101 -0.52 12.66 4.58
C ILE A 101 -0.27 14.14 4.27
N SER A 102 0.76 14.46 3.49
CA SER A 102 1.22 15.84 3.26
C SER A 102 0.87 16.42 1.88
N GLY A 103 0.38 15.60 0.95
CA GLY A 103 0.00 15.99 -0.41
C GLY A 103 1.17 16.26 -1.36
N LEU A 104 2.42 16.17 -0.90
CA LEU A 104 3.63 16.32 -1.70
C LEU A 104 4.69 15.30 -1.24
N PRO A 105 5.35 14.58 -2.14
CA PRO A 105 6.45 13.71 -1.73
C PRO A 105 7.62 14.57 -1.28
N SER A 106 8.25 14.19 -0.16
CA SER A 106 9.41 14.87 0.41
C SER A 106 10.67 14.70 -0.45
N ASP A 107 10.78 13.59 -1.19
CA ASP A 107 11.91 13.24 -2.04
C ASP A 107 11.44 12.70 -3.42
N PRO A 108 12.25 12.87 -4.49
CA PRO A 108 11.95 12.30 -5.80
C PRO A 108 11.96 10.75 -5.79
N PRO A 109 11.26 10.09 -6.73
CA PRO A 109 11.27 8.64 -6.84
C PRO A 109 12.68 8.08 -7.04
N ASN A 110 13.01 6.99 -6.35
CA ASN A 110 14.28 6.32 -6.57
C ASN A 110 14.18 5.31 -7.74
N PHE A 111 14.38 5.82 -8.95
CA PHE A 111 14.34 4.97 -10.15
C PHE A 111 15.52 4.00 -10.29
N ASP A 112 16.55 4.05 -9.42
CA ASP A 112 17.62 3.03 -9.38
C ASP A 112 17.10 1.63 -9.01
N LEU A 113 15.89 1.58 -8.45
CA LEU A 113 15.21 0.34 -8.12
C LEU A 113 14.63 -0.38 -9.35
N LEU A 114 14.53 0.30 -10.49
CA LEU A 114 14.09 -0.30 -11.75
C LEU A 114 15.27 -0.99 -12.44
N ASP A 115 15.14 -2.30 -12.66
CA ASP A 115 16.16 -3.09 -13.35
C ASP A 115 16.02 -2.98 -14.88
N PHE A 116 16.90 -2.19 -15.50
CA PHE A 116 17.02 -2.06 -16.95
C PHE A 116 18.17 -2.89 -17.55
N SER A 117 18.75 -3.82 -16.78
CA SER A 117 19.92 -4.60 -17.23
C SER A 117 19.63 -5.47 -18.45
N SER A 118 18.39 -5.95 -18.59
CA SER A 118 17.92 -6.81 -19.69
C SER A 118 17.72 -6.07 -21.02
N LEU A 119 17.66 -4.73 -21.00
CA LEU A 119 17.41 -3.92 -22.20
C LEU A 119 18.65 -3.82 -23.09
N ASP A 120 18.44 -3.92 -24.41
CA ASP A 120 19.48 -3.65 -25.40
C ASP A 120 19.80 -2.14 -25.53
N SER A 121 20.82 -1.78 -26.30
CA SER A 121 21.24 -0.38 -26.46
C SER A 121 20.16 0.53 -27.05
N LYS A 122 19.31 0.03 -27.96
CA LYS A 122 18.22 0.79 -28.57
C LYS A 122 17.07 0.98 -27.59
N GLN A 123 16.71 -0.06 -26.85
CA GLN A 123 15.70 -0.02 -25.80
C GLN A 123 16.10 0.92 -24.66
N ARG A 124 17.36 0.86 -24.21
CA ARG A 124 17.89 1.80 -23.20
C ARG A 124 17.85 3.25 -23.67
N LEU A 125 18.13 3.50 -24.94
CA LEU A 125 17.99 4.82 -25.53
C LEU A 125 16.53 5.30 -25.50
N ILE A 126 15.56 4.43 -25.84
CA ILE A 126 14.12 4.75 -25.82
C ILE A 126 13.63 5.07 -24.41
N VAL A 127 14.00 4.27 -23.40
CA VAL A 127 13.61 4.53 -22.01
C VAL A 127 14.31 5.81 -21.53
N GLY A 128 15.63 5.85 -21.66
CA GLY A 128 16.50 6.85 -21.07
C GLY A 128 17.21 6.31 -19.82
N ASP A 129 18.25 7.01 -19.39
CA ASP A 129 18.93 6.70 -18.13
C ASP A 129 18.12 7.33 -16.96
N PRO A 130 17.63 6.55 -16.00
CA PRO A 130 16.82 7.07 -14.89
C PRO A 130 17.54 8.10 -14.02
N ASN A 131 18.88 8.08 -14.02
CA ASN A 131 19.71 9.03 -13.29
C ASN A 131 20.02 10.32 -14.06
N SER A 132 19.70 10.34 -15.35
CA SER A 132 19.86 11.52 -16.20
C SER A 132 18.59 12.37 -16.18
N SER A 133 18.72 13.68 -16.40
CA SER A 133 17.54 14.54 -16.44
C SER A 133 16.59 14.14 -17.59
N PRO A 134 15.26 14.26 -17.44
CA PRO A 134 14.30 13.93 -18.50
C PRO A 134 14.62 14.60 -19.83
N LEU A 135 15.08 15.86 -19.76
CA LEU A 135 15.54 16.61 -20.93
C LEU A 135 16.75 15.97 -21.62
N GLU A 136 17.79 15.60 -20.88
CA GLU A 136 18.98 14.98 -21.48
C GLU A 136 18.64 13.66 -22.17
N ASN A 137 17.75 12.87 -21.57
CA ASN A 137 17.28 11.64 -22.18
C ASN A 137 16.49 11.92 -23.46
N ALA A 138 15.59 12.91 -23.45
CA ALA A 138 14.82 13.29 -24.62
C ALA A 138 15.71 13.86 -25.74
N GLU A 139 16.71 14.66 -25.40
CA GLU A 139 17.69 15.21 -26.34
C GLU A 139 18.56 14.12 -26.96
N ARG A 140 19.08 13.17 -26.16
CA ARG A 140 19.84 12.02 -26.67
C ARG A 140 19.03 11.18 -27.65
N ARG A 141 17.75 10.92 -27.34
CA ARG A 141 16.81 10.24 -28.24
C ARG A 141 16.65 11.00 -29.55
N TRP A 142 16.32 12.28 -29.49
CA TRP A 142 16.13 13.09 -30.71
C TRP A 142 17.41 13.17 -31.54
N ARG A 143 18.58 13.39 -30.94
CA ARG A 143 19.87 13.42 -31.67
C ARG A 143 20.22 12.09 -32.35
N SER A 144 19.75 10.97 -31.81
CA SER A 144 19.99 9.65 -32.40
C SER A 144 19.17 9.40 -33.68
N GLU A 145 17.95 9.95 -33.74
CA GLU A 145 17.05 9.89 -34.89
C GLU A 145 16.43 11.28 -35.13
N PRO A 146 17.17 12.23 -35.74
CA PRO A 146 16.75 13.64 -35.84
C PRO A 146 15.48 13.88 -36.68
N ASP A 147 15.11 12.92 -37.51
CA ASP A 147 13.91 12.96 -38.36
C ASP A 147 12.68 12.36 -37.67
N ASN A 148 12.84 11.80 -36.47
CA ASN A 148 11.76 11.15 -35.75
C ASN A 148 10.88 12.19 -35.02
N ARG A 149 9.65 12.38 -35.53
CA ARG A 149 8.66 13.34 -35.02
C ARG A 149 8.33 13.13 -33.55
N VAL A 150 8.24 11.88 -33.11
CA VAL A 150 7.91 11.53 -31.71
C VAL A 150 9.03 11.95 -30.76
N PHE A 151 10.29 11.69 -31.15
CA PHE A 151 11.43 12.08 -30.34
C PHE A 151 11.61 13.59 -30.29
N PHE A 152 11.39 14.28 -31.40
CA PHE A 152 11.41 15.74 -31.44
C PHE A 152 10.33 16.35 -30.54
N ALA A 153 9.09 15.88 -30.64
CA ALA A 153 8.00 16.33 -29.77
C ALA A 153 8.28 16.08 -28.28
N SER A 154 8.84 14.91 -27.94
CA SER A 154 9.27 14.61 -26.56
C SER A 154 10.38 15.54 -26.08
N TYR A 155 11.38 15.83 -26.91
CA TYR A 155 12.46 16.77 -26.59
C TYR A 155 11.92 18.17 -26.35
N LEU A 156 11.09 18.68 -27.25
CA LEU A 156 10.49 20.00 -27.12
C LEU A 156 9.72 20.16 -25.82
N ARG A 157 8.98 19.12 -25.42
CA ARG A 157 8.19 19.13 -24.19
C ARG A 157 9.04 19.22 -22.94
N GLU A 158 10.10 18.42 -22.85
CA GLU A 158 11.01 18.48 -21.70
C GLU A 158 11.84 19.76 -21.70
N TYR A 159 12.25 20.25 -22.88
CA TYR A 159 13.00 21.50 -22.99
C TYR A 159 12.15 22.68 -22.52
N PHE A 160 10.91 22.74 -23.00
CA PHE A 160 9.95 23.74 -22.61
C PHE A 160 9.57 23.61 -21.13
N GLY A 161 9.36 22.38 -20.63
CA GLY A 161 9.09 22.10 -19.23
C GLY A 161 10.15 22.69 -18.30
N LYS A 162 11.43 22.54 -18.66
CA LYS A 162 12.60 23.03 -17.90
C LYS A 162 12.85 24.54 -18.07
N TYR A 163 12.90 25.03 -19.29
CA TYR A 163 13.35 26.41 -19.58
C TYR A 163 12.21 27.41 -19.78
N LYS A 164 10.96 26.94 -19.89
CA LYS A 164 9.76 27.75 -20.15
C LYS A 164 9.89 28.64 -21.41
N ARG A 165 10.67 28.17 -22.40
CA ARG A 165 10.91 28.79 -23.71
C ARG A 165 11.19 27.71 -24.75
N LEU A 166 11.07 28.05 -26.03
CA LEU A 166 11.40 27.15 -27.14
C LEU A 166 12.92 27.15 -27.45
N PRO A 167 13.46 26.08 -28.05
CA PRO A 167 14.82 26.07 -28.57
C PRO A 167 15.04 27.11 -29.69
N GLU A 168 16.26 27.60 -29.87
CA GLU A 168 16.59 28.65 -30.84
C GLU A 168 16.27 28.25 -32.29
N GLN A 169 16.41 26.96 -32.64
CA GLN A 169 16.17 26.43 -33.98
C GLN A 169 14.75 25.84 -34.13
N PHE A 170 13.84 26.14 -33.22
CA PHE A 170 12.49 25.54 -33.18
C PHE A 170 11.76 25.63 -34.52
N GLU A 171 11.64 26.82 -35.10
CA GLU A 171 10.88 27.03 -36.35
C GLU A 171 11.48 26.24 -37.52
N ILE A 172 12.82 26.23 -37.62
CA ILE A 172 13.56 25.50 -38.65
C ILE A 172 13.31 23.99 -38.53
N GLU A 173 13.35 23.46 -37.30
CA GLU A 173 13.14 22.03 -37.06
C GLU A 173 11.69 21.60 -37.24
N VAL A 174 10.71 22.43 -36.85
CA VAL A 174 9.28 22.13 -37.09
C VAL A 174 8.99 22.09 -38.58
N GLU A 175 9.45 23.07 -39.35
CA GLU A 175 9.26 23.12 -40.80
C GLU A 175 9.88 21.91 -41.51
N ARG A 176 11.01 21.42 -40.97
CA ARG A 176 11.73 20.27 -41.52
C ARG A 176 11.08 18.92 -41.16
N ILE A 177 10.65 18.75 -39.92
CA ILE A 177 10.26 17.45 -39.36
C ILE A 177 8.76 17.19 -39.52
N ASP A 178 7.92 18.19 -39.22
CA ASP A 178 6.47 18.02 -39.14
C ASP A 178 5.69 19.34 -39.42
N PRO A 179 5.84 19.93 -40.63
CA PRO A 179 5.30 21.26 -40.97
C PRO A 179 3.76 21.33 -40.99
N LYS A 180 3.08 20.19 -41.08
CA LYS A 180 1.62 20.13 -41.18
C LYS A 180 0.91 20.06 -39.83
N ASN A 181 1.66 19.88 -38.75
CA ASN A 181 1.11 19.64 -37.43
C ASN A 181 0.85 20.96 -36.69
N SER A 182 -0.44 21.28 -36.55
CA SER A 182 -0.94 22.47 -35.88
C SER A 182 -0.56 22.57 -34.39
N MET A 183 -0.20 21.45 -33.74
CA MET A 183 0.17 21.43 -32.32
C MET A 183 1.29 22.42 -31.99
N TYR A 184 2.30 22.52 -32.85
CA TYR A 184 3.43 23.44 -32.66
C TYR A 184 3.02 24.90 -32.73
N THR A 185 2.15 25.26 -33.68
CA THR A 185 1.65 26.63 -33.83
C THR A 185 0.71 27.01 -32.68
N TYR A 186 -0.14 26.09 -32.22
CA TYR A 186 -0.94 26.30 -31.01
C TYR A 186 -0.08 26.49 -29.76
N LEU A 187 1.02 25.75 -29.62
CA LEU A 187 1.97 25.93 -28.52
C LEU A 187 2.58 27.35 -28.53
N VAL A 188 3.03 27.83 -29.70
CA VAL A 188 3.55 29.20 -29.84
C VAL A 188 2.47 30.23 -29.49
N ALA A 189 1.24 30.03 -29.99
CA ALA A 189 0.10 30.90 -29.69
C ALA A 189 -0.16 30.99 -28.17
N GLY A 190 -0.19 29.85 -27.48
CA GLY A 190 -0.34 29.79 -26.02
C GLY A 190 0.82 30.44 -25.25
N MET A 191 2.05 30.33 -25.77
CA MET A 191 3.20 31.01 -25.18
C MET A 191 3.12 32.53 -25.33
N VAL A 192 2.69 33.03 -26.48
CA VAL A 192 2.46 34.47 -26.72
C VAL A 192 1.30 34.97 -25.83
N ALA A 193 0.25 34.16 -25.67
CA ALA A 193 -0.89 34.45 -24.80
C ALA A 193 -0.51 34.55 -23.30
N LYS A 194 0.61 33.96 -22.88
CA LYS A 194 0.99 33.93 -21.47
C LYS A 194 1.11 35.33 -20.88
N GLY A 195 0.28 35.59 -19.87
CA GLY A 195 0.23 36.87 -19.15
C GLY A 195 -0.29 38.05 -19.98
N SER A 196 -0.95 37.80 -21.11
CA SER A 196 -1.61 38.85 -21.91
C SER A 196 -2.98 39.25 -21.35
N VAL A 197 -3.59 38.37 -20.56
CA VAL A 197 -4.94 38.53 -20.00
C VAL A 197 -5.00 38.02 -18.55
N ASP A 198 -5.83 38.66 -17.74
CA ASP A 198 -6.11 38.26 -16.34
C ASP A 198 -7.63 38.22 -16.09
N ARG A 199 -8.07 37.41 -15.11
CA ARG A 199 -9.49 37.38 -14.69
C ARG A 199 -9.73 38.44 -13.64
N ASP A 200 -10.61 39.41 -13.93
CA ASP A 200 -11.09 40.34 -12.92
C ASP A 200 -12.14 39.62 -12.05
N ARG A 201 -11.81 39.32 -10.80
CA ARG A 201 -12.72 38.58 -9.89
C ARG A 201 -13.71 39.55 -9.24
N LEU A 202 -14.74 39.97 -9.97
CA LEU A 202 -15.91 40.63 -9.42
C LEU A 202 -17.07 39.62 -9.27
N GLY A 203 -17.22 39.00 -8.08
CA GLY A 203 -18.43 38.26 -7.68
C GLY A 203 -18.56 36.79 -8.11
N SER A 204 -19.60 36.10 -7.61
CA SER A 204 -19.80 34.65 -7.82
C SER A 204 -20.34 34.33 -9.22
N HIS A 205 -19.55 33.57 -9.99
CA HIS A 205 -19.94 32.65 -11.07
C HIS A 205 -20.80 33.11 -12.27
N ALA A 206 -21.14 34.39 -12.44
CA ALA A 206 -21.99 34.81 -13.56
C ALA A 206 -21.26 35.53 -14.72
N ASP A 207 -20.37 36.50 -14.47
CA ASP A 207 -19.76 37.28 -15.55
C ASP A 207 -18.24 37.33 -15.38
N THR A 208 -17.50 36.49 -16.11
CA THR A 208 -16.04 36.57 -16.13
C THR A 208 -15.63 37.77 -16.98
N VAL A 209 -15.30 38.88 -16.33
CA VAL A 209 -14.72 40.05 -17.01
C VAL A 209 -13.22 39.82 -17.14
N TRP A 210 -12.71 39.86 -18.36
CA TRP A 210 -11.29 39.70 -18.66
C TRP A 210 -10.60 41.05 -18.72
N LYS A 211 -9.49 41.17 -17.99
CA LYS A 211 -8.61 42.34 -18.06
C LYS A 211 -7.50 42.07 -19.06
N VAL A 212 -7.45 42.86 -20.13
CA VAL A 212 -6.35 42.79 -21.11
C VAL A 212 -5.14 43.54 -20.56
N LEU A 213 -4.02 42.82 -20.42
CA LEU A 213 -2.75 43.36 -19.95
C LEU A 213 -1.85 43.79 -21.12
N ASP A 214 -1.92 43.08 -22.24
CA ASP A 214 -1.12 43.35 -23.43
C ASP A 214 -1.92 43.01 -24.71
N GLN A 215 -2.44 44.05 -25.37
CA GLN A 215 -3.25 43.89 -26.58
C GLN A 215 -2.43 43.35 -27.75
N GLY A 216 -1.15 43.69 -27.86
CA GLY A 216 -0.29 43.23 -28.95
C GLY A 216 -0.14 41.71 -28.91
N LYS A 217 0.08 41.16 -27.71
CA LYS A 217 0.13 39.71 -27.50
C LYS A 217 -1.20 39.01 -27.76
N VAL A 218 -2.32 39.62 -27.36
CA VAL A 218 -3.67 39.06 -27.65
C VAL A 218 -3.87 38.93 -29.17
N THR A 219 -3.58 40.00 -29.92
CA THR A 219 -3.71 40.00 -31.38
C THR A 219 -2.78 38.97 -32.02
N GLN A 220 -1.50 38.96 -31.66
CA GLN A 220 -0.53 38.01 -32.20
C GLN A 220 -0.90 36.55 -31.89
N ALA A 221 -1.36 36.25 -30.67
CA ALA A 221 -1.80 34.91 -30.31
C ALA A 221 -3.06 34.48 -31.09
N ALA A 222 -3.99 35.41 -31.35
CA ALA A 222 -5.17 35.13 -32.17
C ALA A 222 -4.82 34.90 -33.65
N GLU A 223 -3.83 35.62 -34.20
CA GLU A 223 -3.33 35.38 -35.56
C GLU A 223 -2.67 34.00 -35.69
N LEU A 224 -1.83 33.62 -34.71
CA LEU A 224 -1.23 32.29 -34.66
C LEU A 224 -2.28 31.19 -34.48
N PHE A 225 -3.32 31.46 -33.69
CA PHE A 225 -4.46 30.55 -33.52
C PHE A 225 -5.16 30.28 -34.85
N HIS A 226 -5.45 31.33 -35.61
CA HIS A 226 -6.04 31.21 -36.94
C HIS A 226 -5.12 30.40 -37.88
N GLN A 227 -3.81 30.71 -37.92
CA GLN A 227 -2.85 29.96 -38.73
C GLN A 227 -2.81 28.47 -38.36
N ALA A 228 -2.84 28.14 -37.07
CA ALA A 228 -2.86 26.77 -36.59
C ALA A 228 -4.16 26.04 -36.97
N ALA A 229 -5.30 26.74 -36.97
CA ALA A 229 -6.57 26.16 -37.38
C ALA A 229 -6.57 25.70 -38.85
N GLN A 230 -5.85 26.40 -39.72
CA GLN A 230 -5.73 26.07 -41.16
C GLN A 230 -4.81 24.87 -41.46
N LEU A 231 -3.95 24.45 -40.52
CA LEU A 231 -3.08 23.29 -40.70
C LEU A 231 -3.87 21.97 -40.58
N PRO A 232 -3.59 20.93 -41.38
CA PRO A 232 -4.47 19.77 -41.49
C PRO A 232 -4.34 18.75 -40.35
N GLU A 233 -3.20 18.71 -39.66
CA GLU A 233 -2.90 17.66 -38.68
C GLU A 233 -2.78 18.25 -37.26
N TYR A 234 -3.09 17.45 -36.23
CA TYR A 234 -2.80 17.77 -34.83
C TYR A 234 -2.37 16.48 -34.14
N GLN A 235 -1.16 16.48 -33.59
CA GLN A 235 -0.67 15.31 -32.86
C GLN A 235 0.33 15.70 -31.77
N THR A 236 0.08 15.28 -30.53
CA THR A 236 1.00 15.51 -29.41
C THR A 236 2.15 14.50 -29.35
N TYR A 237 1.97 13.34 -30.00
CA TYR A 237 2.84 12.16 -29.98
C TYR A 237 3.08 11.57 -28.56
N GLN A 238 2.32 11.99 -27.55
CA GLN A 238 2.48 11.49 -26.18
C GLN A 238 2.14 10.00 -26.06
N SER A 239 0.99 9.61 -26.60
CA SER A 239 0.49 8.24 -26.59
C SER A 239 1.47 7.28 -27.28
N GLU A 240 2.07 7.71 -28.40
CA GLU A 240 3.08 6.95 -29.14
C GLU A 240 4.38 6.79 -28.34
N MET A 241 4.86 7.88 -27.72
CA MET A 241 6.04 7.82 -26.87
C MET A 241 5.83 6.86 -25.69
N SER A 242 4.67 6.94 -25.01
CA SER A 242 4.31 6.04 -23.93
C SER A 242 4.19 4.59 -24.40
N ALA A 243 3.61 4.34 -25.58
CA ALA A 243 3.51 3.00 -26.16
C ALA A 243 4.88 2.38 -26.48
N MET A 244 5.90 3.19 -26.79
CA MET A 244 7.27 2.72 -26.99
C MET A 244 7.98 2.41 -25.66
N ILE A 245 7.77 3.22 -24.62
CA ILE A 245 8.49 3.07 -23.34
C ILE A 245 7.87 2.00 -22.46
N GLN A 246 6.55 1.99 -22.34
CA GLN A 246 5.85 1.17 -21.35
C GLN A 246 6.21 -0.32 -21.41
N PRO A 247 6.30 -0.98 -22.59
CA PRO A 247 6.68 -2.40 -22.65
C PRO A 247 8.11 -2.68 -22.19
N LEU A 248 8.95 -1.66 -22.08
CA LEU A 248 10.35 -1.74 -21.65
C LEU A 248 10.52 -1.47 -20.15
N LEU A 249 9.46 -1.05 -19.46
CA LEU A 249 9.50 -0.77 -18.03
C LEU A 249 9.22 -2.06 -17.22
N PRO A 250 9.93 -2.27 -16.10
CA PRO A 250 9.63 -3.36 -15.18
C PRO A 250 8.20 -3.32 -14.62
N ASP A 251 7.51 -4.45 -14.62
CA ASP A 251 6.13 -4.62 -14.10
C ASP A 251 5.94 -5.97 -13.37
N GLY A 252 7.03 -6.58 -12.90
CA GLY A 252 7.01 -7.90 -12.26
C GLY A 252 6.50 -7.88 -10.82
N THR A 253 6.62 -6.74 -10.15
CA THR A 253 6.19 -6.52 -8.76
C THR A 253 5.39 -5.23 -8.62
N LEU A 254 4.65 -5.08 -7.51
CA LEU A 254 3.90 -3.85 -7.20
C LEU A 254 4.81 -2.60 -7.16
N LEU A 255 6.00 -2.73 -6.57
CA LEU A 255 6.95 -1.63 -6.49
C LEU A 255 7.46 -1.23 -7.87
N GLU A 256 7.81 -2.21 -8.70
CA GLU A 256 8.19 -1.98 -10.10
C GLU A 256 7.07 -1.30 -10.87
N ARG A 257 5.83 -1.79 -10.77
CA ARG A 257 4.65 -1.18 -11.41
C ARG A 257 4.48 0.28 -11.02
N GLN A 258 4.56 0.57 -9.71
CA GLN A 258 4.40 1.91 -9.18
C GLN A 258 5.50 2.84 -9.68
N LEU A 259 6.77 2.44 -9.57
CA LEU A 259 7.89 3.25 -10.06
C LEU A 259 7.84 3.46 -11.57
N SER A 260 7.41 2.44 -12.32
CA SER A 260 7.18 2.54 -13.77
C SER A 260 6.05 3.52 -14.11
N PHE A 261 4.97 3.51 -13.32
CA PHE A 261 3.89 4.50 -13.46
C PHE A 261 4.39 5.92 -13.16
N GLU A 262 5.09 6.13 -12.03
CA GLU A 262 5.68 7.42 -11.67
C GLU A 262 6.68 7.91 -12.72
N TYR A 263 7.46 6.99 -13.32
CA TYR A 263 8.39 7.30 -14.40
C TYR A 263 7.67 7.84 -15.64
N LEU A 264 6.55 7.22 -16.04
CA LEU A 264 5.73 7.70 -17.16
C LEU A 264 5.05 9.05 -16.84
N PHE A 265 4.58 9.22 -15.60
CA PHE A 265 3.86 10.42 -15.16
C PHE A 265 4.78 11.63 -14.92
N SER A 266 6.06 11.41 -14.61
CA SER A 266 7.05 12.48 -14.34
C SER A 266 7.38 13.38 -15.55
N ARG A 267 6.83 13.07 -16.73
CA ARG A 267 7.11 13.77 -17.98
C ARG A 267 6.33 15.08 -18.07
N SER A 268 6.92 16.06 -18.77
CA SER A 268 6.30 17.38 -18.91
C SER A 268 5.00 17.31 -19.74
N PHE A 269 4.09 18.28 -19.58
CA PHE A 269 2.86 18.46 -20.39
C PHE A 269 2.70 19.93 -20.82
N PHE A 270 1.95 20.19 -21.91
CA PHE A 270 1.67 21.54 -22.43
C PHE A 270 0.32 22.14 -21.97
N LEU A 271 -0.21 21.69 -20.84
CA LEU A 271 -1.57 22.00 -20.41
C LEU A 271 -1.79 23.50 -20.12
N LYS A 272 -0.78 24.19 -19.61
CA LYS A 272 -0.92 25.60 -19.21
C LYS A 272 -1.08 26.52 -20.42
N GLU A 273 -0.34 26.26 -21.48
CA GLU A 273 -0.34 27.06 -22.70
C GLU A 273 -1.69 26.94 -23.43
N GLN A 274 -2.33 25.76 -23.37
CA GLN A 274 -3.71 25.58 -23.85
C GLN A 274 -4.73 26.42 -23.06
N ILE A 275 -4.57 26.50 -21.73
CA ILE A 275 -5.41 27.35 -20.88
C ILE A 275 -5.20 28.82 -21.23
N ASP A 276 -3.95 29.29 -21.35
CA ASP A 276 -3.69 30.69 -21.67
C ASP A 276 -4.24 31.06 -23.07
N LEU A 277 -4.16 30.14 -24.04
CA LEU A 277 -4.76 30.29 -25.36
C LEU A 277 -6.30 30.38 -25.31
N SER A 278 -6.98 29.54 -24.53
CA SER A 278 -8.45 29.58 -24.43
C SER A 278 -8.95 30.91 -23.87
N ARG A 279 -8.18 31.56 -22.99
CA ARG A 279 -8.49 32.91 -22.49
C ARG A 279 -8.38 33.98 -23.57
N VAL A 280 -7.38 33.88 -24.44
CA VAL A 280 -7.24 34.79 -25.59
C VAL A 280 -8.42 34.65 -26.54
N ILE A 281 -8.87 33.42 -26.82
CA ILE A 281 -10.06 33.16 -27.64
C ILE A 281 -11.28 33.86 -27.03
N ALA A 282 -11.50 33.71 -25.72
CA ALA A 282 -12.60 34.36 -25.01
C ALA A 282 -12.55 35.90 -25.11
N VAL A 283 -11.38 36.49 -24.87
CA VAL A 283 -11.18 37.94 -25.00
C VAL A 283 -11.39 38.41 -26.43
N ARG A 284 -10.88 37.68 -27.41
CA ARG A 284 -11.00 38.05 -28.82
C ARG A 284 -12.45 38.01 -29.28
N ALA A 285 -13.23 37.02 -28.85
CA ALA A 285 -14.66 36.94 -29.12
C ALA A 285 -15.40 38.19 -28.62
N SER A 286 -15.13 38.63 -27.39
CA SER A 286 -15.72 39.86 -26.82
C SER A 286 -15.32 41.10 -27.62
N GLN A 287 -14.03 41.25 -27.96
CA GLN A 287 -13.54 42.42 -28.70
C GLN A 287 -14.17 42.54 -30.10
N LEU A 288 -14.37 41.42 -30.78
CA LEU A 288 -15.01 41.39 -32.10
C LEU A 288 -16.50 41.71 -31.99
N ALA A 289 -17.18 41.19 -30.97
CA ALA A 289 -18.58 41.50 -30.69
C ALA A 289 -18.80 42.98 -30.36
N ASP A 290 -17.94 43.57 -29.54
CA ASP A 290 -17.99 45.00 -29.18
C ASP A 290 -17.69 45.90 -30.38
N ALA A 291 -16.84 45.45 -31.30
CA ALA A 291 -16.55 46.14 -32.55
C ALA A 291 -17.64 45.96 -33.62
N GLY A 292 -18.62 45.07 -33.41
CA GLY A 292 -19.64 44.75 -34.41
C GLY A 292 -19.14 43.89 -35.58
N ASP A 293 -17.97 43.26 -35.44
CA ASP A 293 -17.30 42.51 -36.51
C ASP A 293 -17.86 41.08 -36.64
N ARG A 294 -18.93 40.97 -37.44
CA ARG A 294 -19.62 39.69 -37.69
C ARG A 294 -18.72 38.67 -38.40
N GLU A 295 -17.95 39.09 -39.40
CA GLU A 295 -17.07 38.20 -40.15
C GLU A 295 -15.94 37.67 -39.27
N GLY A 296 -15.35 38.53 -38.43
CA GLY A 296 -14.33 38.13 -37.48
C GLY A 296 -14.84 37.13 -36.43
N VAL A 297 -16.06 37.31 -35.90
CA VAL A 297 -16.66 36.31 -34.98
C VAL A 297 -16.92 35.00 -35.71
N GLN A 298 -17.41 35.02 -36.95
CA GLN A 298 -17.64 33.81 -37.74
C GLN A 298 -16.34 33.03 -37.96
N GLN A 299 -15.27 33.72 -38.36
CA GLN A 299 -13.95 33.12 -38.56
C GLN A 299 -13.42 32.50 -37.26
N LEU A 300 -13.58 33.19 -36.13
CA LEU A 300 -13.14 32.69 -34.83
C LEU A 300 -13.92 31.44 -34.40
N ILE A 301 -15.23 31.37 -34.72
CA ILE A 301 -16.05 30.17 -34.50
C ILE A 301 -15.53 29.00 -35.32
N ASP A 302 -15.24 29.22 -36.60
CA ASP A 302 -14.71 28.19 -37.51
C ASP A 302 -13.33 27.68 -37.08
N ASP A 303 -12.44 28.60 -36.68
CA ASP A 303 -11.12 28.26 -36.15
C ASP A 303 -11.23 27.48 -34.83
N PHE A 304 -12.19 27.85 -33.97
CA PHE A 304 -12.44 27.19 -32.71
C PHE A 304 -13.06 25.81 -32.85
N ASP A 305 -13.96 25.60 -33.82
CA ASP A 305 -14.48 24.28 -34.15
C ASP A 305 -13.33 23.37 -34.61
N ALA A 306 -12.50 23.84 -35.56
CA ALA A 306 -11.32 23.10 -36.02
C ALA A 306 -10.36 22.75 -34.87
N TYR A 307 -10.06 23.71 -33.98
CA TYR A 307 -9.23 23.50 -32.81
C TYR A 307 -9.82 22.46 -31.84
N SER A 308 -11.09 22.59 -31.49
CA SER A 308 -11.76 21.70 -30.54
C SER A 308 -11.81 20.27 -31.07
N MET A 309 -12.03 20.09 -32.37
CA MET A 309 -12.06 18.76 -32.99
C MET A 309 -10.68 18.11 -32.99
N LYS A 310 -9.64 18.87 -33.36
CA LYS A 310 -8.24 18.42 -33.30
C LYS A 310 -7.84 17.94 -31.90
N LEU A 311 -8.22 18.69 -30.86
CA LEU A 311 -7.95 18.29 -29.47
C LEU A 311 -8.66 16.99 -29.07
N VAL A 312 -9.91 16.81 -29.48
CA VAL A 312 -10.73 15.65 -29.11
C VAL A 312 -10.40 14.40 -29.95
N ASP A 313 -9.84 14.59 -31.14
CA ASP A 313 -9.39 13.52 -32.04
C ASP A 313 -7.95 13.07 -31.81
N ASP A 314 -7.18 13.80 -31.01
CA ASP A 314 -5.84 13.37 -30.62
C ASP A 314 -5.86 12.01 -29.87
N PRO A 315 -4.92 11.09 -30.18
CA PRO A 315 -4.85 9.77 -29.55
C PRO A 315 -4.33 9.77 -28.10
N GLU A 316 -4.06 10.93 -27.48
CA GLU A 316 -3.74 11.06 -26.06
C GLU A 316 -4.97 10.80 -25.18
N ARG A 317 -4.88 9.76 -24.34
CA ARG A 317 -5.99 9.26 -23.52
C ARG A 317 -5.65 9.30 -22.03
N ASN A 318 -5.13 10.43 -21.57
CA ASN A 318 -4.91 10.71 -20.16
C ASN A 318 -6.04 11.60 -19.62
N LEU A 319 -6.59 11.27 -18.44
CA LEU A 319 -7.77 11.98 -17.92
C LEU A 319 -7.45 13.44 -17.60
N LEU A 320 -6.27 13.74 -17.03
CA LEU A 320 -5.88 15.10 -16.68
C LEU A 320 -5.86 16.01 -17.90
N THR A 321 -5.26 15.54 -19.00
CA THR A 321 -5.23 16.29 -20.27
C THR A 321 -6.64 16.56 -20.77
N GLN A 322 -7.51 15.56 -20.74
CA GLN A 322 -8.88 15.71 -21.22
C GLN A 322 -9.72 16.65 -20.35
N LEU A 323 -9.52 16.61 -19.03
CA LEU A 323 -10.16 17.56 -18.12
C LEU A 323 -9.79 19.01 -18.47
N VAL A 324 -8.51 19.27 -18.74
CA VAL A 324 -8.05 20.59 -19.18
C VAL A 324 -8.67 20.97 -20.53
N ILE A 325 -8.64 20.06 -21.51
CA ILE A 325 -9.30 20.25 -22.82
C ILE A 325 -10.77 20.62 -22.63
N SER A 326 -11.50 19.92 -21.76
CA SER A 326 -12.92 20.19 -21.51
C SER A 326 -13.18 21.58 -20.94
N ILE A 327 -12.28 22.08 -20.08
CA ILE A 327 -12.37 23.44 -19.53
C ILE A 327 -12.10 24.45 -20.64
N CYS A 328 -11.05 24.25 -21.45
CA CYS A 328 -10.72 25.13 -22.57
C CYS A 328 -11.86 25.21 -23.59
N ILE A 329 -12.47 24.06 -23.92
CA ILE A 329 -13.60 23.99 -24.84
C ILE A 329 -14.83 24.69 -24.27
N LYS A 330 -15.16 24.42 -23.00
CA LYS A 330 -16.30 25.08 -22.34
C LYS A 330 -16.14 26.60 -22.31
N ASP A 331 -15.00 27.10 -21.85
CA ASP A 331 -14.73 28.54 -21.77
C ASP A 331 -14.80 29.21 -23.15
N GLY A 332 -14.33 28.52 -24.20
CA GLY A 332 -14.43 28.99 -25.58
C GLY A 332 -15.86 29.03 -26.11
N VAL A 333 -16.63 27.94 -25.92
CA VAL A 333 -18.05 27.87 -26.31
C VAL A 333 -18.85 28.96 -25.60
N ASP A 334 -18.69 29.12 -24.29
CA ASP A 334 -19.41 30.13 -23.50
C ASP A 334 -19.18 31.55 -24.05
N SER A 335 -17.94 31.86 -24.42
CA SER A 335 -17.56 33.20 -24.89
C SER A 335 -17.99 33.46 -26.34
N LEU A 336 -17.87 32.45 -27.21
CA LEU A 336 -18.30 32.55 -28.62
C LEU A 336 -19.81 32.59 -28.75
N GLU A 337 -20.54 31.85 -27.91
CA GLU A 337 -22.00 31.88 -27.83
C GLU A 337 -22.49 33.30 -27.51
N ALA A 338 -21.92 33.91 -26.46
CA ALA A 338 -22.27 35.28 -26.06
C ALA A 338 -21.99 36.30 -27.18
N ALA A 339 -20.82 36.20 -27.83
CA ALA A 339 -20.44 37.06 -28.95
C ALA A 339 -21.38 36.90 -30.16
N ALA A 340 -21.68 35.65 -30.55
CA ALA A 340 -22.58 35.32 -31.64
C ALA A 340 -24.01 35.82 -31.37
N ARG A 341 -24.49 35.68 -30.12
CA ARG A 341 -25.80 36.18 -29.69
C ARG A 341 -25.87 37.70 -29.73
N GLN A 342 -24.84 38.40 -29.26
CA GLN A 342 -24.75 39.88 -29.31
C GLN A 342 -24.83 40.40 -30.75
N LEU A 343 -24.22 39.68 -31.69
CA LEU A 343 -24.22 40.04 -33.12
C LEU A 343 -25.38 39.44 -33.93
N GLY A 344 -26.25 38.64 -33.31
CA GLY A 344 -27.37 37.96 -33.97
C GLY A 344 -26.95 37.00 -35.10
N LEU A 345 -25.88 36.23 -34.90
CA LEU A 345 -25.42 35.20 -35.84
C LEU A 345 -26.23 33.90 -35.67
N GLU A 346 -26.41 33.14 -36.75
CA GLU A 346 -27.14 31.86 -36.72
C GLU A 346 -26.41 30.80 -35.87
N ASP A 347 -25.08 30.84 -35.83
CA ASP A 347 -24.23 29.95 -35.03
C ASP A 347 -24.49 30.02 -33.53
N ALA A 348 -25.10 31.12 -33.03
CA ALA A 348 -25.46 31.25 -31.62
C ALA A 348 -26.31 30.07 -31.13
N ASN A 349 -27.22 29.56 -31.98
CA ASN A 349 -28.06 28.40 -31.64
C ASN A 349 -27.27 27.09 -31.55
N ARG A 350 -26.26 26.91 -32.41
CA ARG A 350 -25.38 25.72 -32.40
C ARG A 350 -24.46 25.72 -31.18
N LEU A 351 -23.90 26.88 -30.87
CA LEU A 351 -23.08 27.10 -29.67
C LEU A 351 -23.89 26.93 -28.39
N GLU A 352 -25.12 27.46 -28.32
CA GLU A 352 -26.01 27.27 -27.17
C GLU A 352 -26.36 25.79 -26.95
N ARG A 353 -26.66 25.02 -28.01
CA ARG A 353 -26.89 23.57 -27.89
C ARG A 353 -25.67 22.86 -27.30
N SER A 354 -24.48 23.18 -27.80
CA SER A 354 -23.23 22.58 -27.32
C SER A 354 -22.92 22.97 -25.87
N LYS A 355 -23.16 24.24 -25.51
CA LYS A 355 -23.08 24.77 -24.15
C LYS A 355 -23.97 24.01 -23.18
N VAL A 356 -25.24 23.78 -23.56
CA VAL A 356 -26.20 23.00 -22.76
C VAL A 356 -25.72 21.56 -22.58
N LEU A 357 -25.22 20.90 -23.62
CA LEU A 357 -24.69 19.53 -23.53
C LEU A 357 -23.43 19.47 -22.64
N LEU A 358 -22.50 20.40 -22.79
CA LEU A 358 -21.31 20.51 -21.92
C LEU A 358 -21.69 20.80 -20.46
N ALA A 359 -22.71 21.63 -20.23
CA ALA A 359 -23.25 21.88 -18.89
C ALA A 359 -23.90 20.61 -18.31
N GLN A 360 -24.66 19.85 -19.11
CA GLN A 360 -25.22 18.56 -18.70
C GLN A 360 -24.15 17.54 -18.34
N LEU A 361 -23.06 17.47 -19.11
CA LEU A 361 -21.88 16.65 -18.76
C LEU A 361 -21.24 17.14 -17.45
N SER A 362 -21.15 18.45 -17.25
CA SER A 362 -20.68 19.03 -15.98
C SER A 362 -21.59 18.75 -14.79
N GLU A 363 -22.91 18.74 -15.00
CA GLU A 363 -23.89 18.45 -13.96
C GLU A 363 -24.01 16.96 -13.67
N ALA A 364 -23.91 16.10 -14.69
CA ALA A 364 -23.84 14.65 -14.51
C ALA A 364 -22.66 14.27 -13.60
N ARG A 365 -21.53 14.99 -13.74
CA ARG A 365 -20.35 14.91 -12.86
C ARG A 365 -20.65 15.23 -11.41
N THR A 366 -21.39 16.30 -11.13
CA THR A 366 -21.74 16.67 -9.75
C THR A 366 -22.92 15.87 -9.17
N ARG A 367 -23.86 15.39 -9.99
CA ARG A 367 -25.08 14.69 -9.53
C ARG A 367 -24.91 13.21 -9.22
N ARG A 368 -24.05 12.46 -9.93
CA ARG A 368 -23.86 11.02 -9.62
C ARG A 368 -23.11 10.76 -8.30
N GLY A 369 -22.60 11.81 -7.66
CA GLY A 369 -21.90 11.73 -6.39
C GLY A 369 -20.60 10.93 -6.49
N MET A 370 -19.78 11.01 -5.45
CA MET A 370 -18.73 10.00 -5.28
C MET A 370 -19.38 8.59 -5.26
N PRO A 371 -18.68 7.54 -5.73
CA PRO A 371 -19.19 6.17 -5.67
C PRO A 371 -19.75 5.90 -4.28
N SER A 372 -20.83 5.12 -4.21
CA SER A 372 -21.43 4.73 -2.92
C SER A 372 -20.31 4.36 -1.95
N SER A 373 -20.37 4.89 -0.72
CA SER A 373 -19.29 4.74 0.26
C SER A 373 -18.78 3.29 0.32
N SER A 374 -19.68 2.31 0.22
CA SER A 374 -19.38 0.88 0.13
C SER A 374 -18.36 0.50 -0.94
N THR A 375 -18.43 1.07 -2.15
CA THR A 375 -17.53 0.72 -3.27
C THR A 375 -16.14 1.30 -3.06
N GLN A 376 -16.06 2.52 -2.53
CA GLN A 376 -14.77 3.14 -2.14
C GLN A 376 -14.10 2.37 -1.00
N TRP A 377 -14.88 1.85 -0.05
CA TRP A 377 -14.35 1.03 1.04
C TRP A 377 -13.92 -0.38 0.61
N LYS A 378 -14.44 -0.87 -0.52
CA LYS A 378 -14.01 -2.13 -1.14
C LYS A 378 -12.76 -1.98 -2.01
N ALA A 379 -12.45 -0.77 -2.46
CA ALA A 379 -11.25 -0.49 -3.24
C ALA A 379 -10.00 -0.60 -2.36
N SER A 380 -8.90 -1.01 -2.98
CA SER A 380 -7.60 -1.14 -2.35
C SER A 380 -7.02 0.24 -1.96
N LEU A 381 -5.97 0.25 -1.15
CA LEU A 381 -5.16 1.44 -0.86
C LEU A 381 -4.45 1.97 -2.11
N SER A 382 -3.83 1.08 -2.87
CA SER A 382 -3.09 1.39 -4.09
C SER A 382 -3.98 1.95 -5.20
N PHE A 383 -5.28 1.62 -5.18
CA PHE A 383 -6.28 2.21 -6.04
C PHE A 383 -6.49 3.72 -5.78
N GLU A 384 -6.23 4.23 -4.57
CA GLU A 384 -6.26 5.68 -4.30
C GLU A 384 -5.18 6.46 -5.07
N ASN A 385 -4.11 5.80 -5.51
CA ASN A 385 -3.02 6.46 -6.23
C ASN A 385 -3.35 6.73 -7.68
N VAL A 386 -4.18 5.87 -8.23
CA VAL A 386 -4.74 6.00 -9.57
C VAL A 386 -5.83 7.09 -9.53
N GLY A 387 -6.54 7.24 -8.40
CA GLY A 387 -7.12 8.51 -7.96
C GLY A 387 -8.59 8.45 -7.53
N PRO A 388 -8.97 9.04 -6.37
CA PRO A 388 -10.37 9.35 -6.04
C PRO A 388 -11.08 10.20 -7.11
N TRP A 389 -10.30 10.93 -7.92
CA TRP A 389 -10.79 11.75 -9.04
C TRP A 389 -11.32 10.89 -10.19
N LEU A 390 -10.70 9.73 -10.47
CA LEU A 390 -11.21 8.76 -11.47
C LEU A 390 -12.52 8.13 -11.01
N LEU A 391 -12.63 7.84 -9.71
CA LEU A 391 -13.85 7.35 -9.09
C LEU A 391 -14.98 8.37 -9.13
N SER A 392 -14.63 9.64 -9.02
CA SER A 392 -15.58 10.75 -9.04
C SER A 392 -15.99 11.15 -10.46
N TYR A 393 -15.60 10.36 -11.47
CA TYR A 393 -15.88 10.66 -12.87
C TYR A 393 -17.01 9.79 -13.43
N PRO A 394 -18.26 10.29 -13.43
CA PRO A 394 -19.34 9.60 -14.09
C PRO A 394 -19.29 9.90 -15.59
N SER A 395 -18.95 8.91 -16.39
CA SER A 395 -19.35 8.87 -17.80
C SER A 395 -20.57 7.94 -17.95
N PRO A 396 -21.50 8.20 -18.87
CA PRO A 396 -22.51 7.21 -19.26
C PRO A 396 -21.85 5.95 -19.86
N HIS A 397 -20.62 6.08 -20.36
CA HIS A 397 -19.83 5.03 -21.02
C HIS A 397 -18.68 4.52 -20.12
N SER A 398 -18.54 5.01 -18.87
CA SER A 398 -17.52 4.48 -17.95
C SER A 398 -17.86 3.05 -17.50
N LEU A 399 -16.84 2.21 -17.37
CA LEU A 399 -16.94 0.89 -16.74
C LEU A 399 -17.54 1.00 -15.33
N GLU A 400 -18.59 0.23 -15.07
CA GLU A 400 -19.13 0.12 -13.71
C GLU A 400 -18.13 -0.61 -12.80
N PHE A 401 -17.90 -0.07 -11.61
CA PHE A 401 -17.11 -0.76 -10.59
C PHE A 401 -17.88 -1.98 -10.07
N THR A 402 -17.49 -3.14 -10.57
CA THR A 402 -17.92 -4.42 -10.01
C THR A 402 -16.92 -4.92 -8.97
N ASP A 403 -17.40 -5.66 -7.98
CA ASP A 403 -16.53 -6.24 -6.94
C ASP A 403 -15.47 -7.18 -7.53
N GLN A 404 -15.76 -7.79 -8.69
CA GLN A 404 -14.83 -8.66 -9.42
C GLN A 404 -13.60 -7.92 -9.95
N LEU A 405 -13.76 -6.66 -10.36
CA LEU A 405 -12.64 -5.85 -10.84
C LEU A 405 -11.73 -5.40 -9.69
N LEU A 406 -12.29 -5.17 -8.50
CA LEU A 406 -11.55 -4.72 -7.31
C LEU A 406 -10.89 -5.87 -6.54
N GLU A 407 -11.41 -7.09 -6.67
CA GLU A 407 -10.95 -8.26 -5.93
C GLU A 407 -9.44 -8.52 -6.05
N PRO A 408 -8.81 -8.52 -7.26
CA PRO A 408 -7.40 -8.87 -7.37
C PRO A 408 -6.49 -7.93 -6.59
N ASP A 409 -6.70 -6.63 -6.73
CA ASP A 409 -5.89 -5.62 -6.09
C ASP A 409 -6.09 -5.60 -4.57
N ARG A 410 -7.35 -5.70 -4.13
CA ARG A 410 -7.70 -5.88 -2.70
C ARG A 410 -7.05 -7.13 -2.10
N MET A 411 -7.13 -8.27 -2.80
CA MET A 411 -6.56 -9.52 -2.31
C MET A 411 -5.05 -9.42 -2.17
N GLN A 412 -4.38 -8.88 -3.17
CA GLN A 412 -2.93 -8.68 -3.15
C GLN A 412 -2.49 -7.90 -1.91
N GLU A 413 -3.16 -6.81 -1.58
CA GLU A 413 -2.84 -6.01 -0.40
C GLU A 413 -3.01 -6.77 0.93
N HIS A 414 -4.09 -7.55 1.07
CA HIS A 414 -4.28 -8.39 2.25
C HIS A 414 -3.13 -9.39 2.40
N TRP A 415 -2.73 -10.07 1.33
CA TRP A 415 -1.63 -11.03 1.37
C TRP A 415 -0.29 -10.37 1.67
N LEU A 416 -0.03 -9.20 1.10
CA LEU A 416 1.16 -8.41 1.41
C LEU A 416 1.17 -7.96 2.88
N ALA A 417 0.02 -7.54 3.43
CA ALA A 417 -0.11 -7.20 4.84
C ALA A 417 0.20 -8.41 5.73
N TRP A 418 -0.27 -9.61 5.39
CA TRP A 418 0.05 -10.85 6.10
C TRP A 418 1.53 -11.22 6.02
N GLU A 419 2.19 -10.97 4.88
CA GLU A 419 3.62 -11.15 4.69
C GLU A 419 4.42 -10.24 5.65
N ILE A 420 4.16 -8.93 5.59
CA ILE A 420 4.81 -7.92 6.45
C ILE A 420 4.57 -8.23 7.93
N ALA A 421 3.32 -8.55 8.28
CA ALA A 421 2.97 -8.88 9.65
C ALA A 421 3.72 -10.13 10.12
N SER A 422 3.82 -11.17 9.30
CA SER A 422 4.55 -12.40 9.65
C SER A 422 6.03 -12.15 9.91
N LEU A 423 6.68 -11.30 9.10
CA LEU A 423 8.06 -10.87 9.33
C LEU A 423 8.20 -10.11 10.66
N ALA A 424 7.34 -9.12 10.89
CA ALA A 424 7.33 -8.33 12.13
C ALA A 424 7.09 -9.21 13.37
N GLY A 425 6.16 -10.16 13.26
CA GLY A 425 5.85 -11.13 14.32
C GLY A 425 7.01 -12.08 14.59
N ALA A 426 7.70 -12.56 13.55
CA ALA A 426 8.89 -13.38 13.70
C ALA A 426 10.03 -12.62 14.40
N MET A 427 10.26 -11.36 14.04
CA MET A 427 11.23 -10.48 14.71
C MET A 427 10.87 -10.25 16.18
N LEU A 428 9.61 -9.93 16.48
CA LEU A 428 9.13 -9.75 17.86
C LEU A 428 9.31 -11.01 18.70
N MET A 429 8.90 -12.17 18.17
CA MET A 429 9.04 -13.46 18.83
C MET A 429 10.51 -13.84 19.03
N GLY A 430 11.38 -13.55 18.06
CA GLY A 430 12.83 -13.70 18.19
C GLY A 430 13.40 -12.84 19.31
N GLY A 431 12.98 -11.57 19.40
CA GLY A 431 13.32 -10.68 20.51
C GLY A 431 12.88 -11.22 21.86
N ILE A 432 11.65 -11.74 21.96
CA ILE A 432 11.12 -12.37 23.18
C ILE A 432 11.94 -13.61 23.56
N ILE A 433 12.30 -14.46 22.60
CA ILE A 433 13.22 -15.59 22.82
C ILE A 433 14.55 -15.09 23.40
N GLY A 434 15.13 -14.03 22.82
CA GLY A 434 16.34 -13.38 23.32
C GLY A 434 16.19 -12.94 24.78
N LEU A 435 15.11 -12.23 25.12
CA LEU A 435 14.82 -11.80 26.49
C LEU A 435 14.66 -12.99 27.46
N LEU A 436 13.96 -14.04 27.04
CA LEU A 436 13.81 -15.28 27.83
C LEU A 436 15.14 -15.99 28.06
N LEU A 437 16.05 -15.97 27.08
CA LEU A 437 17.40 -16.51 27.23
C LEU A 437 18.26 -15.64 28.15
N LEU A 438 18.13 -14.31 28.09
CA LEU A 438 18.81 -13.38 29.00
C LEU A 438 18.32 -13.50 30.44
N PHE A 439 17.04 -13.86 30.64
CA PHE A 439 16.46 -14.09 31.97
C PHE A 439 17.23 -15.13 32.79
N ARG A 440 17.96 -16.06 32.13
CA ARG A 440 18.82 -17.04 32.81
C ARG A 440 19.93 -16.42 33.67
N PHE A 441 20.37 -15.21 33.35
CA PHE A 441 21.46 -14.54 34.06
C PHE A 441 21.00 -13.86 35.35
N ARG A 442 19.69 -13.62 35.52
CA ARG A 442 19.11 -13.07 36.75
C ARG A 442 19.00 -14.10 37.88
N ILE A 443 19.06 -15.40 37.54
CA ILE A 443 18.70 -16.49 38.44
C ILE A 443 19.94 -17.25 38.90
N SER A 444 19.95 -17.70 40.15
CA SER A 444 21.06 -18.48 40.71
C SER A 444 21.25 -19.82 39.96
N ARG A 445 22.50 -20.28 39.88
CA ARG A 445 22.86 -21.55 39.23
C ARG A 445 22.09 -22.75 39.82
N THR A 446 21.79 -22.71 41.12
CA THR A 446 21.04 -23.75 41.83
C THR A 446 19.61 -23.87 41.31
N VAL A 447 18.88 -22.75 41.18
CA VAL A 447 17.52 -22.74 40.63
C VAL A 447 17.53 -23.20 39.17
N LEU A 448 18.55 -22.80 38.39
CA LEU A 448 18.69 -23.19 37.00
C LEU A 448 18.87 -24.72 36.85
N LYS A 449 19.76 -25.34 37.65
CA LYS A 449 19.96 -26.80 37.65
C LYS A 449 18.68 -27.54 38.03
N ILE A 450 17.94 -27.07 39.04
CA ILE A 450 16.65 -27.67 39.41
C ILE A 450 15.65 -27.54 38.26
N ALA A 451 15.50 -26.35 37.67
CA ALA A 451 14.57 -26.13 36.56
C ALA A 451 14.89 -26.99 35.32
N VAL A 452 16.18 -27.19 34.99
CA VAL A 452 16.62 -28.12 33.93
C VAL A 452 16.13 -29.53 34.21
N ARG A 453 16.20 -29.97 35.46
CA ARG A 453 15.78 -31.31 35.86
C ARG A 453 14.27 -31.49 35.89
N VAL A 454 13.54 -30.45 36.26
CA VAL A 454 12.06 -30.42 36.21
C VAL A 454 11.57 -30.44 34.75
N ASP A 455 12.22 -29.71 33.84
CA ASP A 455 11.92 -29.71 32.39
C ASP A 455 12.00 -31.12 31.78
N ARG A 456 12.92 -31.96 32.26
CA ARG A 456 13.06 -33.37 31.82
C ARG A 456 11.88 -34.28 32.22
N LEU A 457 11.00 -33.85 33.12
CA LEU A 457 9.79 -34.59 33.48
C LEU A 457 8.71 -34.52 32.39
N LEU A 458 8.82 -33.56 31.46
CA LEU A 458 7.90 -33.43 30.33
C LEU A 458 8.10 -34.59 29.34
N THR A 459 7.03 -35.34 29.11
CA THR A 459 6.96 -36.45 28.14
C THR A 459 6.74 -35.92 26.73
N ALA A 460 6.94 -36.77 25.72
CA ALA A 460 6.63 -36.43 24.32
C ALA A 460 5.18 -35.95 24.13
N VAL A 461 4.23 -36.53 24.87
CA VAL A 461 2.83 -36.08 24.88
C VAL A 461 2.69 -34.69 25.48
N ASP A 462 3.43 -34.37 26.55
CA ASP A 462 3.43 -33.03 27.15
C ASP A 462 3.97 -31.99 26.15
N TRP A 463 5.05 -32.33 25.43
CA TRP A 463 5.59 -31.49 24.37
C TRP A 463 4.67 -31.34 23.18
N CYS A 464 3.95 -32.40 22.78
CA CYS A 464 2.92 -32.32 21.74
C CYS A 464 1.83 -31.30 22.13
N TRP A 465 1.35 -31.33 23.38
CA TRP A 465 0.40 -30.31 23.85
C TRP A 465 0.98 -28.89 23.80
N ILE A 466 2.23 -28.69 24.21
CA ILE A 466 2.87 -27.36 24.24
C ILE A 466 3.11 -26.82 22.83
N LEU A 467 3.62 -27.66 21.92
CA LEU A 467 4.00 -27.27 20.56
C LEU A 467 2.79 -27.26 19.62
N VAL A 468 2.07 -28.38 19.52
CA VAL A 468 0.92 -28.50 18.62
C VAL A 468 -0.25 -27.71 19.19
N GLY A 469 -0.66 -28.00 20.43
CA GLY A 469 -1.80 -27.32 21.05
C GLY A 469 -1.54 -25.85 21.36
N GLY A 470 -0.29 -25.49 21.68
CA GLY A 470 0.07 -24.12 22.06
C GLY A 470 0.42 -23.20 20.90
N VAL A 471 0.93 -23.73 19.79
CA VAL A 471 1.46 -22.89 18.70
C VAL A 471 0.79 -23.24 17.38
N LEU A 472 0.86 -24.50 16.95
CA LEU A 472 0.33 -24.90 15.64
C LEU A 472 -1.19 -24.74 15.54
N VAL A 473 -1.93 -25.15 16.57
CA VAL A 473 -3.40 -25.05 16.59
C VAL A 473 -3.85 -23.58 16.53
N PRO A 474 -3.37 -22.65 17.38
CA PRO A 474 -3.69 -21.23 17.23
C PRO A 474 -3.35 -20.67 15.84
N PHE A 475 -2.19 -21.04 15.29
CA PHE A 475 -1.79 -20.64 13.94
C PHE A 475 -2.80 -21.10 12.90
N LEU A 476 -3.14 -22.39 12.88
CA LEU A 476 -4.11 -22.95 11.93
C LEU A 476 -5.53 -22.40 12.13
N VAL A 477 -5.94 -22.11 13.36
CA VAL A 477 -7.26 -21.52 13.64
C VAL A 477 -7.37 -20.11 13.07
N VAL A 478 -6.37 -19.25 13.31
CA VAL A 478 -6.39 -17.90 12.73
C VAL A 478 -6.32 -17.97 11.22
N GLN A 479 -5.40 -18.76 10.66
CA GLN A 479 -5.33 -18.93 9.20
C GLN A 479 -6.64 -19.50 8.63
N GLY A 480 -7.32 -20.38 9.37
CA GLY A 480 -8.64 -20.89 8.98
C GLY A 480 -9.69 -19.80 8.90
N ILE A 481 -9.76 -18.94 9.93
CA ILE A 481 -10.71 -17.84 9.99
C ILE A 481 -10.38 -16.77 8.94
N SER A 482 -9.12 -16.35 8.86
CA SER A 482 -8.66 -15.28 7.98
C SER A 482 -8.69 -15.65 6.49
N ASN A 483 -8.74 -16.93 6.13
CA ASN A 483 -8.74 -17.34 4.71
C ASN A 483 -10.07 -17.95 4.24
N PHE A 484 -10.87 -18.54 5.15
CA PHE A 484 -12.07 -19.29 4.77
C PHE A 484 -13.36 -18.75 5.41
N SER A 485 -13.29 -17.68 6.20
CA SER A 485 -14.46 -17.11 6.87
C SER A 485 -14.80 -15.71 6.34
N PRO A 486 -16.09 -15.33 6.28
CA PRO A 486 -16.47 -13.94 6.02
C PRO A 486 -15.93 -12.96 7.08
N PHE A 487 -15.58 -13.44 8.28
CA PHE A 487 -14.94 -12.61 9.31
C PHE A 487 -13.52 -12.17 8.97
N ALA A 488 -12.95 -12.69 7.87
CA ALA A 488 -11.65 -12.28 7.39
C ALA A 488 -11.61 -10.84 6.88
N GLY A 489 -12.75 -10.22 6.56
CA GLY A 489 -12.81 -8.86 6.02
C GLY A 489 -12.19 -8.73 4.62
N LEU A 490 -11.94 -9.85 3.93
CA LEU A 490 -11.33 -9.91 2.60
C LEU A 490 -12.18 -9.21 1.53
N GLU A 491 -13.48 -9.04 1.76
CA GLU A 491 -14.35 -8.29 0.85
C GLU A 491 -14.10 -6.77 0.88
N TRP A 492 -13.34 -6.27 1.86
CA TRP A 492 -13.05 -4.85 2.04
C TRP A 492 -11.58 -4.54 1.76
N GLY A 493 -11.32 -3.36 1.20
CA GLY A 493 -9.95 -2.89 1.03
C GLY A 493 -9.30 -2.55 2.37
N LEU A 494 -7.97 -2.48 2.39
CA LEU A 494 -7.25 -2.05 3.59
C LEU A 494 -7.64 -0.64 4.03
N ARG A 495 -8.09 0.22 3.11
CA ARG A 495 -8.59 1.57 3.42
C ARG A 495 -9.72 1.58 4.45
N GLY A 496 -10.73 0.72 4.30
CA GLY A 496 -11.85 0.66 5.25
C GLY A 496 -11.56 -0.21 6.47
N THR A 497 -10.41 -0.88 6.48
CA THR A 497 -10.16 -2.00 7.40
C THR A 497 -8.73 -2.09 7.90
N TYR A 498 -7.98 -0.98 7.94
CA TYR A 498 -6.56 -0.96 8.35
C TYR A 498 -6.30 -1.77 9.64
N PHE A 499 -7.23 -1.67 10.59
CA PHE A 499 -7.14 -2.34 11.88
C PHE A 499 -7.44 -3.84 11.84
N LEU A 500 -8.02 -4.35 10.76
CA LEU A 500 -8.57 -5.70 10.72
C LEU A 500 -7.51 -6.78 10.45
N PRO A 501 -6.65 -6.72 9.41
CA PRO A 501 -5.53 -7.64 9.29
C PRO A 501 -4.55 -7.50 10.46
N ALA A 502 -4.27 -6.25 10.88
CA ALA A 502 -3.42 -5.97 12.03
C ALA A 502 -3.99 -6.58 13.32
N GLY A 503 -5.31 -6.47 13.54
CA GLY A 503 -6.01 -7.03 14.69
C GLY A 503 -6.02 -8.56 14.67
N GLN A 504 -6.33 -9.18 13.53
CA GLN A 504 -6.29 -10.65 13.39
C GLN A 504 -4.88 -11.19 13.61
N PHE A 505 -3.87 -10.51 13.08
CA PHE A 505 -2.47 -10.87 13.30
C PHE A 505 -2.03 -10.66 14.75
N LEU A 506 -2.43 -9.55 15.38
CA LEU A 506 -2.18 -9.31 16.80
C LEU A 506 -2.82 -10.42 17.66
N ALA A 507 -4.02 -10.86 17.31
CA ALA A 507 -4.68 -11.96 18.00
C ALA A 507 -3.91 -13.29 17.84
N LEU A 508 -3.39 -13.58 16.65
CA LEU A 508 -2.49 -14.71 16.41
C LEU A 508 -1.25 -14.64 17.31
N LEU A 509 -0.54 -13.51 17.31
CA LEU A 509 0.66 -13.33 18.13
C LEU A 509 0.34 -13.49 19.62
N LEU A 510 -0.73 -12.86 20.10
CA LEU A 510 -1.13 -12.97 21.51
C LEU A 510 -1.51 -14.41 21.88
N MET A 511 -2.16 -15.16 20.99
CA MET A 511 -2.43 -16.58 21.23
C MET A 511 -1.15 -17.42 21.27
N ILE A 512 -0.22 -17.23 20.32
CA ILE A 512 1.08 -17.92 20.31
C ILE A 512 1.90 -17.56 21.56
N LEU A 513 1.74 -16.36 22.11
CA LEU A 513 2.40 -15.96 23.36
C LEU A 513 1.72 -16.57 24.59
N CYS A 514 0.39 -16.57 24.66
CA CYS A 514 -0.36 -16.95 25.86
C CYS A 514 -0.62 -18.46 26.00
N VAL A 515 -1.06 -19.12 24.94
CA VAL A 515 -1.53 -20.51 24.99
C VAL A 515 -0.39 -21.47 25.41
N PRO A 516 0.84 -21.37 24.87
CA PRO A 516 1.95 -22.19 25.34
C PRO A 516 2.27 -21.98 26.82
N VAL A 517 2.13 -20.76 27.34
CA VAL A 517 2.36 -20.45 28.77
C VAL A 517 1.35 -21.19 29.65
N LEU A 518 0.08 -21.16 29.28
CA LEU A 518 -1.00 -21.82 30.03
C LEU A 518 -0.86 -23.34 29.98
N ILE A 519 -0.58 -23.89 28.79
CA ILE A 519 -0.37 -25.32 28.62
C ILE A 519 0.89 -25.77 29.37
N ALA A 520 2.02 -25.08 29.21
CA ALA A 520 3.26 -25.41 29.91
C ALA A 520 3.06 -25.36 31.42
N ARG A 521 2.41 -24.31 31.95
CA ARG A 521 2.08 -24.21 33.38
C ARG A 521 1.18 -25.35 33.84
N TRP A 522 0.15 -25.71 33.06
CA TRP A 522 -0.73 -26.84 33.37
C TRP A 522 0.03 -28.17 33.39
N ARG A 523 0.83 -28.46 32.35
CA ARG A 523 1.60 -29.72 32.26
C ARG A 523 2.67 -29.80 33.33
N ILE A 524 3.43 -28.74 33.56
CA ILE A 524 4.46 -28.69 34.61
C ILE A 524 3.81 -28.85 35.98
N THR A 525 2.70 -28.16 36.28
CA THR A 525 1.98 -28.35 37.55
C THR A 525 1.45 -29.77 37.70
N LYS A 526 0.98 -30.41 36.62
CA LYS A 526 0.52 -31.81 36.66
C LYS A 526 1.67 -32.81 36.92
N ARG A 527 2.89 -32.51 36.47
CA ARG A 527 4.07 -33.40 36.58
C ARG A 527 4.92 -33.14 37.82
N ALA A 528 5.15 -31.87 38.15
CA ALA A 528 6.02 -31.39 39.20
C ALA A 528 5.25 -30.84 40.43
N GLY A 529 3.92 -30.72 40.35
CA GLY A 529 3.09 -30.28 41.46
C GLY A 529 3.09 -31.24 42.65
N ARG A 530 3.72 -32.42 42.53
CA ARG A 530 4.02 -33.34 43.63
C ARG A 530 5.28 -32.97 44.43
N MET A 531 6.09 -32.05 43.92
CA MET A 531 7.30 -31.52 44.57
C MET A 531 7.03 -30.17 45.25
N GLY A 532 5.76 -29.80 45.44
CA GLY A 532 5.36 -28.43 45.78
C GLY A 532 5.54 -27.41 44.65
N ILE A 533 6.08 -27.82 43.49
CA ILE A 533 6.30 -26.95 42.32
C ILE A 533 5.00 -26.89 41.52
N GLY A 534 4.05 -26.08 41.98
CA GLY A 534 2.74 -25.97 41.37
C GLY A 534 2.09 -24.63 41.66
N SER A 535 1.25 -24.18 40.75
CA SER A 535 0.42 -23.00 40.95
C SER A 535 -1.02 -23.31 40.60
N LYS A 536 -1.98 -22.62 41.24
CA LYS A 536 -3.40 -22.75 40.90
C LYS A 536 -3.60 -22.50 39.40
N ARG A 537 -4.51 -23.25 38.77
CA ARG A 537 -4.85 -23.08 37.35
C ARG A 537 -5.27 -21.62 37.12
N SER A 538 -4.69 -20.98 36.12
CA SER A 538 -5.03 -19.58 35.81
C SER A 538 -6.32 -19.54 35.01
N ILE A 539 -7.46 -19.50 35.70
CA ILE A 539 -8.78 -19.35 35.08
C ILE A 539 -8.81 -18.09 34.22
N LEU A 540 -8.28 -16.97 34.74
CA LEU A 540 -8.15 -15.70 34.01
C LEU A 540 -7.38 -15.85 32.69
N GLY A 541 -6.33 -16.67 32.65
CA GLY A 541 -5.57 -16.91 31.42
C GLY A 541 -6.37 -17.69 30.36
N TRP A 542 -7.15 -18.68 30.77
CA TRP A 542 -8.03 -19.40 29.83
C TRP A 542 -9.21 -18.53 29.35
N LEU A 543 -9.77 -17.70 30.23
CA LEU A 543 -10.77 -16.70 29.84
C LEU A 543 -10.20 -15.70 28.83
N ALA A 544 -8.95 -15.26 29.00
CA ALA A 544 -8.23 -14.44 28.03
C ALA A 544 -8.13 -15.13 26.65
N VAL A 545 -7.77 -16.41 26.58
CA VAL A 545 -7.70 -17.15 25.31
C VAL A 545 -9.06 -17.25 24.63
N VAL A 546 -10.14 -17.51 25.38
CA VAL A 546 -11.50 -17.49 24.84
C VAL A 546 -11.87 -16.09 24.33
N GLY A 547 -11.45 -15.05 25.05
CA GLY A 547 -11.58 -13.66 24.60
C GLY A 547 -10.89 -13.38 23.27
N LEU A 548 -9.68 -13.90 23.04
CA LEU A 548 -8.97 -13.79 21.74
C LEU A 548 -9.70 -14.49 20.60
N LEU A 549 -10.23 -15.67 20.86
CA LEU A 549 -11.00 -16.39 19.85
C LEU A 549 -12.28 -15.64 19.49
N ALA A 550 -12.92 -14.97 20.46
CA ALA A 550 -14.07 -14.10 20.21
C ALA A 550 -13.69 -12.76 19.57
N PHE A 551 -12.47 -12.27 19.81
CA PHE A 551 -11.96 -11.03 19.23
C PHE A 551 -11.85 -11.11 17.70
N LEU A 552 -11.46 -12.25 17.15
CA LEU A 552 -11.34 -12.46 15.69
C LEU A 552 -12.64 -12.19 14.91
N PRO A 553 -13.78 -12.83 15.22
CA PRO A 553 -15.04 -12.55 14.54
C PRO A 553 -15.59 -11.16 14.85
N VAL A 554 -15.32 -10.61 16.04
CA VAL A 554 -15.69 -9.22 16.38
C VAL A 554 -14.97 -8.24 15.46
N MET A 555 -13.65 -8.38 15.27
CA MET A 555 -12.91 -7.55 14.32
C MET A 555 -13.47 -7.68 12.90
N GLY A 556 -13.76 -8.91 12.46
CA GLY A 556 -14.47 -9.21 11.21
C GLY A 556 -15.77 -8.43 11.03
N TRP A 557 -16.59 -8.41 12.07
CA TRP A 557 -17.91 -7.78 12.05
C TRP A 557 -17.87 -6.25 12.11
N LEU A 558 -16.79 -5.65 12.62
CA LEU A 558 -16.65 -4.20 12.76
C LEU A 558 -16.22 -3.49 11.49
N SER A 559 -15.63 -4.20 10.54
CA SER A 559 -15.07 -3.63 9.32
C SER A 559 -16.05 -2.90 8.39
N PRO A 560 -17.32 -3.31 8.23
CA PRO A 560 -18.26 -2.61 7.36
C PRO A 560 -18.85 -1.30 7.95
N ARG A 561 -18.59 -1.00 9.24
CA ARG A 561 -19.40 -0.02 10.01
C ARG A 561 -18.55 1.08 10.64
N GLU A 562 -17.74 1.76 9.83
CA GLU A 562 -16.79 2.76 10.32
C GLU A 562 -17.43 3.96 11.05
N HIS A 563 -18.66 4.33 10.72
CA HIS A 563 -19.40 5.35 11.48
C HIS A 563 -19.80 4.91 12.90
N GLN A 564 -19.70 3.62 13.22
CA GLN A 564 -19.91 3.05 14.56
C GLN A 564 -18.62 2.44 15.15
N LEU A 565 -17.47 2.59 14.48
CA LEU A 565 -16.21 1.99 14.92
C LEU A 565 -15.84 2.49 16.32
N LEU A 566 -16.12 3.76 16.63
CA LEU A 566 -15.94 4.35 17.97
C LEU A 566 -16.81 3.70 19.06
N ASP A 567 -18.00 3.19 18.72
CA ASP A 567 -18.93 2.58 19.70
C ASP A 567 -18.49 1.17 20.09
N TYR A 568 -17.80 0.46 19.20
CA TYR A 568 -17.40 -0.93 19.42
C TYR A 568 -15.89 -1.13 19.61
N LEU A 569 -15.06 -0.12 19.30
CA LEU A 569 -13.64 -0.07 19.69
C LEU A 569 -13.41 -0.43 21.17
N PRO A 570 -14.24 0.05 22.13
CA PRO A 570 -14.10 -0.32 23.53
C PRO A 570 -14.21 -1.83 23.77
N ILE A 571 -15.07 -2.55 23.04
CA ILE A 571 -15.22 -4.01 23.17
C ILE A 571 -13.95 -4.70 22.69
N ALA A 572 -13.43 -4.30 21.53
CA ALA A 572 -12.17 -4.79 20.99
C ALA A 572 -11.00 -4.53 21.95
N TYR A 573 -10.92 -3.32 22.52
CA TYR A 573 -9.89 -2.96 23.51
C TYR A 573 -10.04 -3.70 24.83
N VAL A 574 -11.24 -3.96 25.32
CA VAL A 574 -11.45 -4.75 26.54
C VAL A 574 -11.01 -6.19 26.31
N LEU A 575 -11.37 -6.79 25.18
CA LEU A 575 -11.01 -8.16 24.82
C LEU A 575 -9.50 -8.32 24.59
N GLY A 576 -8.86 -7.43 23.81
CA GLY A 576 -7.42 -7.49 23.54
C GLY A 576 -6.56 -6.93 24.68
N GLY A 577 -6.94 -5.78 25.22
CA GLY A 577 -6.21 -5.07 26.28
C GLY A 577 -6.18 -5.83 27.60
N GLY A 578 -7.24 -6.56 27.95
CA GLY A 578 -7.25 -7.44 29.12
C GLY A 578 -6.14 -8.50 29.09
N ILE A 579 -5.71 -8.90 27.91
CA ILE A 579 -4.73 -9.97 27.68
C ILE A 579 -3.33 -9.42 27.66
N VAL A 580 -3.13 -8.28 27.01
CA VAL A 580 -1.89 -7.52 27.13
C VAL A 580 -1.65 -7.20 28.60
N LEU A 581 -2.66 -6.74 29.33
CA LEU A 581 -2.57 -6.49 30.77
C LEU A 581 -2.24 -7.78 31.54
N TRP A 582 -2.87 -8.92 31.21
CA TRP A 582 -2.53 -10.20 31.84
C TRP A 582 -1.09 -10.64 31.55
N LEU A 583 -0.60 -10.49 30.32
CA LEU A 583 0.79 -10.77 29.94
C LEU A 583 1.77 -9.85 30.67
N VAL A 584 1.46 -8.56 30.77
CA VAL A 584 2.26 -7.57 31.52
C VAL A 584 2.30 -7.95 33.00
N VAL A 585 1.15 -8.16 33.64
CA VAL A 585 1.07 -8.55 35.06
C VAL A 585 1.79 -9.87 35.33
N THR A 586 1.65 -10.86 34.45
CA THR A 586 2.35 -12.15 34.62
C THR A 586 3.86 -12.00 34.41
N SER A 587 4.30 -11.18 33.47
CA SER A 587 5.71 -10.88 33.22
C SER A 587 6.34 -10.10 34.39
N PHE A 588 5.69 -9.04 34.87
CA PHE A 588 6.10 -8.29 36.05
C PHE A 588 6.16 -9.20 37.29
N ARG A 589 5.11 -10.00 37.52
CA ARG A 589 5.14 -10.99 38.60
C ARG A 589 6.28 -11.96 38.42
N SER A 590 6.62 -12.39 37.21
CA SER A 590 7.74 -13.29 36.94
C SER A 590 9.07 -12.70 37.36
N ILE A 591 9.29 -11.41 37.08
CA ILE A 591 10.53 -10.67 37.37
C ILE A 591 10.67 -10.34 38.87
N PHE A 592 9.59 -9.90 39.53
CA PHE A 592 9.61 -9.35 40.89
C PHE A 592 9.02 -10.27 41.96
N GLY A 593 8.51 -11.44 41.59
CA GLY A 593 7.77 -12.31 42.51
C GLY A 593 8.64 -13.17 43.43
N ASN A 594 7.96 -13.85 44.34
CA ASN A 594 8.56 -14.64 45.42
C ASN A 594 9.54 -15.73 44.92
N ALA A 595 10.63 -15.89 45.66
CA ALA A 595 11.68 -16.87 45.37
C ALA A 595 11.16 -18.32 45.28
N LYS A 596 10.06 -18.64 45.96
CA LYS A 596 9.41 -19.96 45.95
C LYS A 596 8.91 -20.38 44.56
N ASP A 597 8.52 -19.41 43.72
CA ASP A 597 7.98 -19.69 42.38
C ASP A 597 9.04 -19.64 41.27
N LEU A 598 10.28 -19.28 41.60
CA LEU A 598 11.35 -19.08 40.61
C LEU A 598 11.67 -20.37 39.84
N VAL A 599 11.65 -21.52 40.52
CA VAL A 599 11.88 -22.82 39.86
C VAL A 599 10.80 -23.11 38.83
N LEU A 600 9.53 -22.90 39.18
CA LEU A 600 8.39 -23.10 38.27
C LEU A 600 8.49 -22.17 37.07
N ARG A 601 8.73 -20.87 37.31
CA ARG A 601 8.83 -19.86 36.25
C ARG A 601 9.98 -20.16 35.31
N GLN A 602 11.15 -20.51 35.84
CA GLN A 602 12.30 -20.84 35.00
C GLN A 602 12.07 -22.13 34.20
N THR A 603 11.36 -23.11 34.77
CA THR A 603 10.97 -24.31 34.02
C THR A 603 10.01 -23.96 32.88
N ILE A 604 9.02 -23.08 33.13
CA ILE A 604 8.11 -22.59 32.09
C ILE A 604 8.90 -21.86 30.99
N VAL A 605 9.78 -20.92 31.34
CA VAL A 605 10.61 -20.20 30.37
C VAL A 605 11.36 -21.16 29.45
N ARG A 606 12.00 -22.20 30.01
CA ARG A 606 12.71 -23.23 29.23
C ARG A 606 11.80 -24.07 28.34
N ALA A 607 10.53 -24.24 28.72
CA ALA A 607 9.53 -24.92 27.91
C ALA A 607 8.98 -24.03 26.80
N LEU A 608 8.95 -22.72 27.01
CA LEU A 608 8.48 -21.72 26.04
C LEU A 608 9.47 -21.46 24.91
N VAL A 609 10.78 -21.43 25.19
CA VAL A 609 11.78 -21.14 24.14
C VAL A 609 11.62 -22.02 22.88
N PRO A 610 11.48 -23.36 22.96
CA PRO A 610 11.23 -24.17 21.75
C PRO A 610 9.83 -23.95 21.16
N ALA A 611 8.80 -23.62 21.97
CA ALA A 611 7.48 -23.30 21.44
C ALA A 611 7.50 -22.00 20.62
N TYR A 612 8.19 -20.97 21.13
CA TYR A 612 8.35 -19.70 20.44
C TYR A 612 9.25 -19.84 19.22
N ALA A 613 10.29 -20.68 19.26
CA ALA A 613 11.10 -21.01 18.10
C ALA A 613 10.25 -21.67 17.00
N LEU A 614 9.34 -22.58 17.36
CA LEU A 614 8.37 -23.13 16.40
C LEU A 614 7.44 -22.04 15.84
N GLY A 615 6.98 -21.10 16.68
CA GLY A 615 6.19 -19.95 16.22
C GLY A 615 6.93 -19.10 15.19
N VAL A 616 8.21 -18.79 15.45
CA VAL A 616 9.08 -18.10 14.49
C VAL A 616 9.19 -18.91 13.19
N ILE A 617 9.45 -20.22 13.26
CA ILE A 617 9.54 -21.09 12.07
C ILE A 617 8.25 -21.03 11.26
N LEU A 618 7.08 -21.12 11.88
CA LEU A 618 5.79 -21.08 11.18
C LEU A 618 5.55 -19.72 10.50
N LEU A 619 5.79 -18.61 11.21
CA LEU A 619 5.65 -17.27 10.65
C LEU A 619 6.60 -17.04 9.48
N LEU A 620 7.84 -17.49 9.60
CA LEU A 620 8.84 -17.41 8.53
C LEU A 620 8.50 -18.31 7.34
N ALA A 621 8.02 -19.53 7.59
CA ALA A 621 7.61 -20.45 6.54
C ALA A 621 6.36 -19.96 5.78
N SER A 622 5.52 -19.12 6.39
CA SER A 622 4.36 -18.54 5.70
C SER A 622 4.70 -17.34 4.80
N VAL A 623 5.82 -16.65 5.02
CA VAL A 623 6.27 -15.52 4.18
C VAL A 623 6.28 -15.86 2.69
N PRO A 624 6.98 -16.92 2.20
CA PRO A 624 6.99 -17.23 0.77
C PRO A 624 5.61 -17.62 0.24
N VAL A 625 4.74 -18.19 1.09
CA VAL A 625 3.37 -18.55 0.72
C VAL A 625 2.55 -17.28 0.48
N PHE A 626 2.58 -16.33 1.42
CA PHE A 626 1.88 -15.05 1.29
C PHE A 626 2.43 -14.22 0.14
N HIS A 627 3.74 -14.18 -0.04
CA HIS A 627 4.39 -13.52 -1.17
C HIS A 627 3.90 -14.08 -2.51
N SER A 628 3.89 -15.42 -2.65
CA SER A 628 3.40 -16.07 -3.87
C SER A 628 1.91 -15.84 -4.13
N ALA A 629 1.11 -15.76 -3.07
CA ALA A 629 -0.32 -15.44 -3.15
C ALA A 629 -0.53 -14.00 -3.60
N ALA A 630 0.21 -13.04 -3.02
CA ALA A 630 0.18 -11.64 -3.41
C ALA A 630 0.56 -11.48 -4.89
N LEU A 631 1.66 -12.09 -5.35
CA LEU A 631 2.07 -12.06 -6.76
C LEU A 631 1.03 -12.69 -7.70
N ARG A 632 0.36 -13.77 -7.27
CA ARG A 632 -0.69 -14.40 -8.07
C ARG A 632 -1.86 -13.45 -8.30
N TRP A 633 -2.26 -12.72 -7.27
CA TRP A 633 -3.35 -11.74 -7.36
C TRP A 633 -2.93 -10.48 -8.11
N PHE A 634 -1.71 -9.98 -7.89
CA PHE A 634 -1.10 -8.89 -8.66
C PHE A 634 -1.10 -9.15 -10.17
N ARG A 635 -0.76 -10.38 -10.59
CA ARG A 635 -0.80 -10.75 -12.00
C ARG A 635 -2.21 -10.79 -12.59
N LYS A 636 -3.24 -10.99 -11.76
CA LYS A 636 -4.64 -10.96 -12.19
C LYS A 636 -5.22 -9.55 -12.20
N ASP A 637 -4.57 -8.60 -11.54
CA ASP A 637 -5.03 -7.23 -11.57
C ASP A 637 -4.85 -6.64 -12.97
N GLU A 638 -5.95 -6.15 -13.52
CA GLU A 638 -6.05 -5.48 -14.81
C GLU A 638 -6.27 -3.97 -14.65
N LEU A 639 -6.81 -3.52 -13.51
CA LEU A 639 -7.18 -2.12 -13.29
C LEU A 639 -5.94 -1.23 -13.20
N SER A 640 -4.96 -1.61 -12.38
CA SER A 640 -3.75 -0.82 -12.16
C SER A 640 -2.68 -1.01 -13.24
N ARG A 641 -2.89 -1.94 -14.19
CA ARG A 641 -1.89 -2.20 -15.22
C ARG A 641 -1.59 -0.92 -15.99
N PRO A 642 -0.31 -0.54 -16.13
CA PRO A 642 0.06 0.56 -17.00
C PRO A 642 -0.50 0.32 -18.41
N TYR A 643 -0.98 1.37 -19.06
CA TYR A 643 -1.44 1.34 -20.44
C TYR A 643 -1.38 2.75 -21.05
N ARG A 644 -0.53 2.92 -22.07
CA ARG A 644 -0.33 4.15 -22.84
C ARG A 644 -0.10 5.42 -22.01
N GLY A 645 0.64 5.32 -20.90
CA GLY A 645 0.98 6.47 -20.05
C GLY A 645 -0.07 6.82 -19.01
N SER A 646 -1.06 5.96 -18.82
CA SER A 646 -2.02 5.96 -17.72
C SER A 646 -2.19 4.52 -17.21
N THR A 647 -3.18 4.26 -16.36
CA THR A 647 -3.63 2.88 -16.11
C THR A 647 -4.64 2.44 -17.17
N TRP A 648 -4.82 1.13 -17.36
CA TRP A 648 -5.85 0.61 -18.27
C TRP A 648 -7.24 1.17 -17.93
N TYR A 649 -7.57 1.24 -16.65
CA TYR A 649 -8.85 1.78 -16.21
C TYR A 649 -8.99 3.28 -16.52
N GLU A 650 -7.97 4.08 -16.22
CA GLU A 650 -7.94 5.50 -16.59
C GLU A 650 -8.07 5.70 -18.10
N TYR A 651 -7.39 4.87 -18.90
CA TYR A 651 -7.52 4.90 -20.36
C TYR A 651 -8.96 4.67 -20.83
N GLN A 652 -9.69 3.74 -20.22
CA GLN A 652 -11.09 3.48 -20.58
C GLN A 652 -12.01 4.65 -20.21
N ILE A 653 -11.88 5.22 -19.00
CA ILE A 653 -12.61 6.44 -18.62
C ILE A 653 -12.29 7.56 -19.60
N SER A 654 -11.01 7.70 -19.95
CA SER A 654 -10.52 8.74 -20.83
C SER A 654 -11.10 8.61 -22.25
N ASN A 655 -11.31 7.38 -22.75
CA ASN A 655 -11.98 7.18 -24.04
C ASN A 655 -13.46 7.55 -23.96
N ALA A 656 -14.15 7.03 -22.96
CA ALA A 656 -15.56 7.31 -22.72
C ALA A 656 -15.82 8.83 -22.61
N PHE A 657 -14.92 9.54 -21.93
CA PHE A 657 -15.04 10.99 -21.80
C PHE A 657 -14.80 11.75 -23.12
N LEU A 658 -13.88 11.29 -23.96
CA LEU A 658 -13.70 11.89 -25.28
C LEU A 658 -14.89 11.63 -26.19
N GLU A 659 -15.56 10.48 -26.08
CA GLU A 659 -16.82 10.21 -26.78
C GLU A 659 -17.92 11.18 -26.33
N ASP A 660 -18.09 11.35 -25.02
CA ASP A 660 -19.03 12.32 -24.45
C ASP A 660 -18.74 13.76 -24.95
N LEU A 661 -17.47 14.16 -25.02
CA LEU A 661 -17.08 15.48 -25.55
C LEU A 661 -17.36 15.62 -27.05
N ARG A 662 -17.15 14.56 -27.86
CA ARG A 662 -17.51 14.58 -29.29
C ARG A 662 -19.00 14.79 -29.47
N ASP A 663 -19.81 14.06 -28.70
CA ASP A 663 -21.27 14.17 -28.76
C ASP A 663 -21.75 15.57 -28.35
N ALA A 664 -21.13 16.15 -27.32
CA ALA A 664 -21.44 17.52 -26.88
C ALA A 664 -21.08 18.59 -27.92
N LEU A 665 -20.11 18.33 -28.78
CA LEU A 665 -19.66 19.24 -29.83
C LEU A 665 -20.26 18.95 -31.21
N ALA A 666 -20.99 17.84 -31.37
CA ALA A 666 -21.68 17.49 -32.60
C ALA A 666 -22.58 18.61 -33.16
N PRO A 667 -23.31 19.42 -32.34
CA PRO A 667 -24.09 20.54 -32.85
C PRO A 667 -23.25 21.64 -33.51
N LEU A 668 -21.96 21.78 -33.16
CA LEU A 668 -21.05 22.68 -33.87
C LEU A 668 -20.71 22.17 -35.28
N ARG A 669 -20.76 20.86 -35.54
CA ARG A 669 -20.45 20.31 -36.88
C ARG A 669 -21.61 20.36 -37.87
N ALA A 670 -22.85 20.34 -37.37
CA ALA A 670 -24.03 20.36 -38.22
C ALA A 670 -24.22 21.75 -38.85
N ARG A 671 -23.57 21.99 -40.00
CA ARG A 671 -23.96 23.05 -40.93
C ARG A 671 -25.13 22.49 -41.75
N ASP A 672 -26.33 22.99 -41.48
CA ASP A 672 -27.51 22.73 -42.31
C ASP A 672 -27.35 23.35 -43.71
#